data_AF-W3X5J1-F1
#
_entry.id   AF-W3X5J1-F1
#
_cell.length_a   1.000
_cell.length_b   1.000
_cell.length_c   1.000
_cell.angle_alpha   90.00
_cell.angle_beta   90.00
_cell.angle_gamma   90.00
#
_symmetry.space_group_name_H-M   'P 1'
#
loop_
_entity.id
_entity.type
_entity.pdbx_description
1 polymer ?
#
loop_
_entity_poly.entity_id
_entity_poly.type
_entity_poly.pdbx_seq_one_letter_code
_entity_poly.pdbx_strand_id
1 'polypeptide(L)'
;MPIWKGFPPRLGDLNWRQATAINTTITSIAAVIFVPLLLAAWTKAGGIDKTLMFFSGGCDTGSASRLNVVLHLGINIFSTALLASSNFFMQILNAPSREEVVKAHGLGSWLDIGVLSSRNAFRVSRFKTASWIIFFLSSLPIHLLFNSAIFQTDNRGAFYHLTIANEAFIHGGQYFGPGASLTMPSGDLDAKIDWLVWDYPQVSMDDYRDPKSAISANISLAAAHAAGWNKVSAAECRDTYSVNGCSGIRTNRDLVVVIDKAEGWETGAIFDMSFNEVESWNSIVPPNQTNNLWFSTRCLMGADLAGGTLACHNACNNSLSFAPEDTGDSYNITFLPRLTFQNTSIYRGLHLDPLPVRYCLQEAFETECQLGLSITLLFAVTFCILVKLLQCLIVIKYLDTSESLVTLGDAVAAFIARPDPYTAGYCTMQRRDAAQWEIQESHEKWQRTSRRVGSTLSSMHWLVTYAVFFICASTAVAFLIVMTNKHLGLQGTITPSDSNPLLSTSVAKSFLSGVLAVNSPQLMLSFCYVLYNNLFTKMQMGREWAALSRSYKGLRVSDPRGHQYATYRLQLPYRYSIALIIGSMILHWMLSNTFYIVIVQGDYFNPIKSISIHDDSVGPERSIAFGYSSTTLLVCLVIFIASILVPIVVALSRLPGNTTVVGSESLAISAACHVSTKSKTKQGLSYENGPWEVLNGSMENIESARQSLIPTTCGTADMEPGYEMVMMDSADCTADAESQRMHLEGHARLPAQETNHWMAKSLEDQQRLLISQGRIKWGEVTMPVEWYAHYEELPEPVRHLSFGLEGDEVQEPEDGQWYA
;
A
#
# COMPACT_ATOMS: atom_id res chain seq x y z
N MET A 1 5.87 40.71 0.38
CA MET A 1 4.40 40.53 0.48
C MET A 1 4.05 39.89 1.82
N PRO A 2 3.43 40.62 2.78
CA PRO A 2 3.03 40.08 4.06
C PRO A 2 1.53 39.80 4.07
N ILE A 3 1.12 38.60 3.66
CA ILE A 3 -0.28 38.12 3.76
C ILE A 3 -0.41 36.93 4.76
N TRP A 4 0.69 36.46 5.32
CA TRP A 4 0.73 35.25 6.16
C TRP A 4 0.82 35.52 7.68
N LYS A 5 0.11 36.54 8.19
CA LYS A 5 0.09 36.87 9.64
C LYS A 5 -1.10 36.28 10.42
N GLY A 6 -1.91 35.41 9.81
CA GLY A 6 -3.13 34.85 10.42
C GLY A 6 -3.26 33.33 10.48
N PHE A 7 -2.19 32.55 10.26
CA PHE A 7 -2.25 31.09 10.41
C PHE A 7 -1.96 30.66 11.86
N PRO A 8 -2.53 29.52 12.34
CA PRO A 8 -2.25 28.94 13.66
C PRO A 8 -0.75 28.69 13.86
N PRO A 9 -0.27 28.41 15.10
CA PRO A 9 1.16 28.37 15.43
C PRO A 9 1.96 27.60 14.38
N ARG A 10 3.13 28.16 14.01
CA ARG A 10 4.03 27.62 12.98
C ARG A 10 4.09 26.10 13.16
N LEU A 11 3.87 25.34 12.08
CA LEU A 11 3.94 23.86 12.09
C LEU A 11 5.24 23.29 12.70
N GLY A 12 6.26 24.12 12.94
CA GLY A 12 7.51 23.79 13.62
C GLY A 12 7.45 23.68 15.15
N ASP A 13 6.43 24.24 15.82
CA ASP A 13 6.37 24.31 17.29
C ASP A 13 5.47 23.22 17.92
N LEU A 14 4.99 22.26 17.12
CA LEU A 14 4.11 21.19 17.60
C LEU A 14 4.89 20.11 18.38
N ASN A 15 4.54 19.92 19.65
CA ASN A 15 5.05 18.81 20.49
C ASN A 15 4.45 17.47 20.00
N TRP A 16 5.18 16.36 20.12
CA TRP A 16 4.71 15.02 19.73
C TRP A 16 3.37 14.63 20.37
N ARG A 17 3.04 15.13 21.57
CA ARG A 17 1.71 14.94 22.19
C ARG A 17 0.58 15.51 21.32
N GLN A 18 0.82 16.66 20.68
CA GLN A 18 -0.11 17.24 19.72
C GLN A 18 -0.16 16.41 18.44
N ALA A 19 0.96 15.82 18.00
CA ALA A 19 0.96 14.87 16.89
C ALA A 19 0.15 13.60 17.20
N THR A 20 0.24 13.07 18.42
CA THR A 20 -0.58 11.95 18.89
C THR A 20 -2.07 12.32 18.87
N ALA A 21 -2.41 13.52 19.34
CA ALA A 21 -3.79 14.02 19.29
C ALA A 21 -4.29 14.14 17.83
N ILE A 22 -3.51 14.74 16.93
CA ILE A 22 -3.87 14.89 15.50
C ILE A 22 -4.10 13.53 14.84
N ASN A 23 -3.18 12.56 15.02
CA ASN A 23 -3.31 11.23 14.43
C ASN A 23 -4.52 10.46 14.99
N THR A 24 -4.81 10.63 16.29
CA THR A 24 -6.02 10.09 16.91
C THR A 24 -7.27 10.74 16.32
N THR A 25 -7.30 12.07 16.18
CA THR A 25 -8.42 12.81 15.57
C THR A 25 -8.67 12.37 14.12
N ILE A 26 -7.62 12.16 13.31
CA ILE A 26 -7.75 11.62 11.95
C ILE A 26 -8.44 10.26 11.96
N THR A 27 -8.02 9.38 12.88
CA THR A 27 -8.60 8.03 13.02
C THR A 27 -10.04 8.09 13.51
N SER A 28 -10.36 9.01 14.44
CA SER A 28 -11.72 9.27 14.91
C SER A 28 -12.63 9.80 13.81
N ILE A 29 -12.16 10.75 12.98
CA ILE A 29 -12.91 11.28 11.83
C ILE A 29 -13.24 10.14 10.86
N ALA A 30 -12.26 9.29 10.54
CA ALA A 30 -12.49 8.12 9.69
C ALA A 30 -13.56 7.20 10.30
N ALA A 31 -13.49 6.90 11.61
CA ALA A 31 -14.51 6.08 12.28
C ALA A 31 -15.91 6.73 12.21
N VAL A 32 -16.02 8.03 12.45
CA VAL A 32 -17.28 8.79 12.39
C VAL A 32 -17.87 8.83 10.97
N ILE A 33 -17.05 8.72 9.92
CA ILE A 33 -17.52 8.65 8.54
C ILE A 33 -17.90 7.22 8.14
N PHE A 34 -17.03 6.25 8.38
CA PHE A 34 -17.19 4.89 7.86
C PHE A 34 -18.20 4.05 8.65
N VAL A 35 -18.37 4.29 9.95
CA VAL A 35 -19.38 3.54 10.75
C VAL A 35 -20.81 3.87 10.29
N PRO A 36 -21.25 5.14 10.20
CA PRO A 36 -22.58 5.45 9.66
C PRO A 36 -22.75 5.02 8.20
N LEU A 37 -21.71 5.17 7.38
CA LEU A 37 -21.74 4.70 5.99
C LEU A 37 -21.99 3.19 5.91
N LEU A 38 -21.29 2.40 6.73
CA LEU A 38 -21.46 0.95 6.81
C LEU A 38 -22.87 0.58 7.28
N LEU A 39 -23.37 1.23 8.33
CA LEU A 39 -24.73 0.98 8.83
C LEU A 39 -25.80 1.31 7.79
N ALA A 40 -25.67 2.46 7.12
CA ALA A 40 -26.58 2.86 6.04
C ALA A 40 -26.52 1.91 4.84
N ALA A 41 -25.32 1.45 4.46
CA ALA A 41 -25.15 0.50 3.36
C ALA A 41 -25.74 -0.88 3.72
N TRP A 42 -25.43 -1.37 4.92
CA TRP A 42 -25.91 -2.66 5.42
C TRP A 42 -27.44 -2.72 5.50
N THR A 43 -28.06 -1.68 6.06
CA THR A 43 -29.53 -1.58 6.15
C THR A 43 -30.22 -1.52 4.80
N LYS A 44 -29.62 -0.83 3.81
CA LYS A 44 -30.18 -0.74 2.46
C LYS A 44 -30.03 -2.03 1.64
N ALA A 45 -28.91 -2.72 1.75
CA ALA A 45 -28.68 -3.93 0.96
C ALA A 45 -29.26 -5.21 1.58
N GLY A 46 -29.57 -5.20 2.88
CA GLY A 46 -30.21 -6.33 3.57
C GLY A 46 -29.27 -7.49 3.92
N GLY A 47 -27.94 -7.30 3.87
CA GLY A 47 -26.94 -8.33 4.19
C GLY A 47 -25.50 -7.81 4.11
N ILE A 48 -24.56 -8.52 4.75
CA ILE A 48 -23.12 -8.18 4.71
C ILE A 48 -22.44 -8.79 3.48
N ASP A 49 -22.93 -9.93 3.03
CA ASP A 49 -22.54 -10.65 1.80
C ASP A 49 -23.03 -9.98 0.52
N LYS A 50 -23.84 -8.93 0.64
CA LYS A 50 -24.43 -8.19 -0.48
C LYS A 50 -23.61 -6.96 -0.85
N THR A 51 -23.86 -6.49 -2.07
CA THR A 51 -23.36 -5.22 -2.60
C THR A 51 -24.51 -4.23 -2.71
N LEU A 52 -24.25 -2.95 -2.37
CA LEU A 52 -25.17 -1.85 -2.61
C LEU A 52 -24.82 -1.13 -3.92
N MET A 53 -25.71 -1.18 -4.90
CA MET A 53 -25.63 -0.30 -6.09
C MET A 53 -26.24 1.05 -5.72
N PHE A 54 -25.44 2.12 -5.73
CA PHE A 54 -25.87 3.43 -5.19
C PHE A 54 -25.91 4.54 -6.24
N PHE A 55 -25.35 4.32 -7.43
CA PHE A 55 -25.33 5.30 -8.51
C PHE A 55 -25.36 4.59 -9.86
N SER A 56 -26.05 5.19 -10.83
CA SER A 56 -26.09 4.78 -12.24
C SER A 56 -25.90 6.00 -13.13
N GLY A 57 -25.19 5.87 -14.24
CA GLY A 57 -25.00 6.96 -15.19
C GLY A 57 -24.09 6.58 -16.35
N GLY A 58 -23.78 7.55 -17.22
CA GLY A 58 -22.97 7.29 -18.41
C GLY A 58 -21.58 6.71 -18.10
N CYS A 59 -21.17 5.73 -18.92
CA CYS A 59 -19.85 5.10 -18.91
C CYS A 59 -18.73 6.06 -19.44
N ASP A 60 -17.48 5.60 -19.47
CA ASP A 60 -16.31 6.31 -20.00
C ASP A 60 -16.04 7.71 -19.43
N THR A 61 -16.31 8.80 -20.16
CA THR A 61 -16.18 10.18 -19.66
C THR A 61 -17.45 10.69 -18.97
N GLY A 62 -18.43 9.82 -18.77
CA GLY A 62 -19.73 10.12 -18.20
C GLY A 62 -19.72 10.42 -16.69
N SER A 63 -20.90 10.52 -16.10
CA SER A 63 -21.08 10.85 -14.68
C SER A 63 -20.58 9.74 -13.74
N ALA A 64 -20.79 8.46 -14.08
CA ALA A 64 -20.42 7.33 -13.24
C ALA A 64 -18.90 7.21 -13.10
N SER A 65 -18.17 7.26 -14.21
CA SER A 65 -16.71 7.19 -14.22
C SER A 65 -16.05 8.37 -13.49
N ARG A 66 -16.56 9.61 -13.70
CA ARG A 66 -16.07 10.78 -12.96
C ARG A 66 -16.26 10.65 -11.45
N LEU A 67 -17.43 10.17 -11.03
CA LEU A 67 -17.70 9.93 -9.61
C LEU A 67 -16.82 8.80 -9.06
N ASN A 68 -16.59 7.72 -9.81
CA ASN A 68 -15.69 6.64 -9.43
C ASN A 68 -14.27 7.16 -9.15
N VAL A 69 -13.72 7.97 -10.05
CA VAL A 69 -12.39 8.59 -9.89
C VAL A 69 -12.32 9.44 -8.62
N VAL A 70 -13.34 10.28 -8.37
CA VAL A 70 -13.39 11.13 -7.17
C VAL A 70 -13.48 10.29 -5.88
N LEU A 71 -14.28 9.23 -5.87
CA LEU A 71 -14.42 8.33 -4.72
C LEU A 71 -13.11 7.60 -4.43
N HIS A 72 -12.42 7.07 -5.44
CA HIS A 72 -11.11 6.44 -5.27
C HIS A 72 -10.03 7.42 -4.82
N LEU A 73 -10.07 8.68 -5.28
CA LEU A 73 -9.19 9.73 -4.76
C LEU A 73 -9.42 9.94 -3.25
N GLY A 74 -10.69 10.03 -2.82
CA GLY A 74 -11.05 10.13 -1.41
C GLY A 74 -10.56 8.93 -0.59
N ILE A 75 -10.80 7.71 -1.07
CA ILE A 75 -10.33 6.46 -0.44
C ILE A 75 -8.81 6.47 -0.27
N ASN A 76 -8.06 6.84 -1.32
CA ASN A 76 -6.60 6.90 -1.26
C ASN A 76 -6.09 7.95 -0.26
N ILE A 77 -6.76 9.10 -0.12
CA ILE A 77 -6.45 10.11 0.89
C ILE A 77 -6.65 9.53 2.30
N PHE A 78 -7.81 8.93 2.57
CA PHE A 78 -8.09 8.32 3.88
C PHE A 78 -7.13 7.17 4.20
N SER A 79 -6.88 6.28 3.24
CA SER A 79 -5.95 5.16 3.37
C SER A 79 -4.55 5.64 3.74
N THR A 80 -4.05 6.66 3.02
CA THR A 80 -2.73 7.25 3.29
C THR A 80 -2.66 7.90 4.68
N ALA A 81 -3.70 8.63 5.07
CA ALA A 81 -3.76 9.29 6.38
C ALA A 81 -3.80 8.28 7.54
N LEU A 82 -4.62 7.22 7.42
CA LEU A 82 -4.73 6.14 8.41
C LEU A 82 -3.42 5.34 8.54
N LEU A 83 -2.73 5.13 7.43
CA LEU A 83 -1.42 4.48 7.44
C LEU A 83 -0.36 5.37 8.10
N ALA A 84 -0.34 6.67 7.78
CA ALA A 84 0.58 7.62 8.40
C ALA A 84 0.38 7.67 9.93
N SER A 85 -0.88 7.66 10.39
CA SER A 85 -1.24 7.55 11.80
C SER A 85 -0.73 6.25 12.43
N SER A 86 -0.99 5.11 11.79
CA SER A 86 -0.54 3.80 12.29
C SER A 86 0.99 3.73 12.36
N ASN A 87 1.68 4.24 11.34
CA ASN A 87 3.14 4.31 11.31
C ASN A 87 3.68 5.18 12.45
N PHE A 88 3.07 6.34 12.72
CA PHE A 88 3.46 7.19 13.85
C PHE A 88 3.36 6.46 15.19
N PHE A 89 2.22 5.81 15.48
CA PHE A 89 2.07 5.04 16.72
C PHE A 89 3.03 3.84 16.80
N MET A 90 3.23 3.13 15.68
CA MET A 90 4.20 2.04 15.61
C MET A 90 5.62 2.53 15.91
N GLN A 91 6.00 3.73 15.48
CA GLN A 91 7.32 4.31 15.79
C GLN A 91 7.51 4.60 17.27
N ILE A 92 6.49 5.18 17.92
CA ILE A 92 6.55 5.45 19.37
C ILE A 92 6.60 4.14 20.16
N LEU A 93 5.79 3.14 19.79
CA LEU A 93 5.80 1.83 20.44
C LEU A 93 7.12 1.08 20.24
N ASN A 94 7.82 1.32 19.13
CA ASN A 94 9.10 0.72 18.84
C ASN A 94 10.28 1.41 19.55
N ALA A 95 10.06 2.60 20.12
CA ALA A 95 11.06 3.31 20.90
C ALA A 95 11.29 2.63 22.25
N PRO A 96 12.54 2.26 22.59
CA PRO A 96 12.85 1.61 23.85
C PRO A 96 12.88 2.63 25.00
N SER A 97 12.62 2.20 26.22
CA SER A 97 12.85 2.99 27.43
C SER A 97 14.30 2.91 27.88
N ARG A 98 14.72 3.83 28.76
CA ARG A 98 16.07 3.79 29.33
C ARG A 98 16.36 2.47 30.05
N GLU A 99 15.39 1.95 30.79
CA GLU A 99 15.52 0.68 31.51
C GLU A 99 15.64 -0.52 30.55
N GLU A 100 14.86 -0.52 29.46
CA GLU A 100 14.93 -1.55 28.41
C GLU A 100 16.32 -1.56 27.75
N VAL A 101 16.91 -0.37 27.53
CA VAL A 101 18.28 -0.23 26.99
C VAL A 101 19.32 -0.75 27.98
N VAL A 102 19.28 -0.37 29.25
CA VAL A 102 20.23 -0.85 30.27
C VAL A 102 20.16 -2.37 30.39
N LYS A 103 18.95 -2.94 30.41
CA LYS A 103 18.74 -4.39 30.41
C LYS A 103 19.34 -5.07 29.19
N ALA A 104 19.21 -4.48 28.00
CA ALA A 104 19.81 -5.02 26.79
C ALA A 104 21.34 -4.98 26.86
N HIS A 105 21.92 -3.86 27.31
CA HIS A 105 23.37 -3.69 27.43
C HIS A 105 23.97 -4.69 28.43
N GLY A 106 23.31 -4.94 29.57
CA GLY A 106 23.75 -5.95 30.55
C GLY A 106 23.75 -7.40 30.02
N LEU A 107 23.08 -7.65 28.88
CA LEU A 107 23.10 -8.93 28.17
C LEU A 107 24.04 -8.92 26.94
N GLY A 108 24.90 -7.91 26.79
CA GLY A 108 25.77 -7.75 25.62
C GLY A 108 25.01 -7.48 24.32
N SER A 109 23.82 -6.87 24.40
CA SER A 109 22.95 -6.59 23.26
C SER A 109 22.59 -5.10 23.20
N TRP A 110 22.21 -4.60 22.03
CA TRP A 110 21.71 -3.24 21.84
C TRP A 110 20.24 -3.22 21.40
N LEU A 111 19.63 -2.04 21.48
CA LEU A 111 18.36 -1.69 20.86
C LEU A 111 18.58 -0.53 19.89
N ASP A 112 17.75 -0.43 18.86
CA ASP A 112 17.81 0.67 17.91
C ASP A 112 17.10 1.91 18.45
N ILE A 113 17.62 3.10 18.19
CA ILE A 113 17.04 4.39 18.58
C ILE A 113 16.60 5.17 17.33
N GLY A 114 15.45 5.85 17.39
CA GLY A 114 15.06 6.81 16.34
C GLY A 114 14.60 6.20 15.02
N VAL A 115 14.43 4.89 14.94
CA VAL A 115 14.10 4.15 13.71
C VAL A 115 13.06 3.07 13.98
N LEU A 116 12.32 2.66 12.95
CA LEU A 116 11.42 1.51 13.03
C LEU A 116 12.25 0.22 12.90
N SER A 117 12.54 -0.46 14.01
CA SER A 117 13.38 -1.66 14.06
C SER A 117 12.55 -2.92 14.33
N SER A 118 12.72 -3.92 13.45
CA SER A 118 12.17 -5.26 13.68
C SER A 118 12.78 -5.92 14.91
N ARG A 119 14.05 -5.62 15.24
CA ARG A 119 14.69 -6.09 16.47
C ARG A 119 13.98 -5.55 17.70
N ASN A 120 13.70 -4.25 17.73
CA ASN A 120 13.00 -3.63 18.85
C ASN A 120 11.57 -4.15 18.97
N ALA A 121 10.87 -4.37 17.85
CA ALA A 121 9.47 -4.77 17.83
C ALA A 121 9.18 -6.04 18.65
N PHE A 122 10.18 -6.89 18.87
CA PHE A 122 10.07 -8.13 19.64
C PHE A 122 10.92 -8.17 20.93
N ARG A 123 11.60 -7.07 21.27
CA ARG A 123 12.51 -6.99 22.44
C ARG A 123 12.15 -5.90 23.46
N VAL A 124 11.27 -4.96 23.09
CA VAL A 124 10.66 -4.02 24.04
C VAL A 124 9.57 -4.70 24.87
N SER A 125 8.93 -3.98 25.77
CA SER A 125 7.87 -4.49 26.66
C SER A 125 6.77 -5.23 25.89
N ARG A 126 6.15 -6.21 26.57
CA ARG A 126 5.08 -7.03 25.99
C ARG A 126 3.90 -6.19 25.52
N PHE A 127 3.56 -5.14 26.26
CA PHE A 127 2.55 -4.16 25.87
C PHE A 127 2.89 -3.46 24.55
N LYS A 128 4.09 -2.87 24.45
CA LYS A 128 4.56 -2.21 23.24
C LYS A 128 4.55 -3.15 22.03
N THR A 129 5.06 -4.38 22.21
CA THR A 129 5.09 -5.44 21.20
C THR A 129 3.67 -5.79 20.72
N ALA A 130 2.74 -6.06 21.64
CA ALA A 130 1.37 -6.45 21.30
C ALA A 130 0.63 -5.34 20.54
N SER A 131 0.68 -4.10 21.04
CA SER A 131 0.06 -2.96 20.36
C SER A 131 0.68 -2.69 18.98
N TRP A 132 2.01 -2.85 18.84
CA TRP A 132 2.69 -2.71 17.55
C TRP A 132 2.20 -3.75 16.54
N ILE A 133 2.07 -5.02 16.94
CA ILE A 133 1.55 -6.10 16.09
C ILE A 133 0.10 -5.81 15.67
N ILE A 134 -0.75 -5.34 16.58
CA ILE A 134 -2.14 -5.01 16.27
C ILE A 134 -2.22 -3.87 15.25
N PHE A 135 -1.42 -2.81 15.40
CA PHE A 135 -1.36 -1.73 14.41
C PHE A 135 -0.87 -2.24 13.05
N PHE A 136 0.14 -3.12 13.03
CA PHE A 136 0.67 -3.72 11.81
C PHE A 136 -0.39 -4.56 11.09
N LEU A 137 -0.98 -5.55 11.79
CA LEU A 137 -1.97 -6.47 11.22
C LEU A 137 -3.23 -5.75 10.75
N SER A 138 -3.72 -4.76 11.51
CA SER A 138 -4.89 -3.96 11.11
C SER A 138 -4.61 -3.03 9.92
N SER A 139 -3.35 -2.81 9.52
CA SER A 139 -3.01 -2.01 8.33
C SER A 139 -3.10 -2.81 7.03
N LEU A 140 -2.88 -4.13 7.09
CA LEU A 140 -2.83 -4.97 5.88
C LEU A 140 -4.17 -5.00 5.11
N PRO A 141 -5.34 -5.18 5.76
CA PRO A 141 -6.62 -5.19 5.05
C PRO A 141 -6.97 -3.85 4.41
N ILE A 142 -6.56 -2.73 5.02
CA ILE A 142 -6.80 -1.39 4.44
C ILE A 142 -6.07 -1.26 3.10
N HIS A 143 -4.84 -1.76 3.00
CA HIS A 143 -4.08 -1.77 1.75
C HIS A 143 -4.65 -2.71 0.69
N LEU A 144 -5.14 -3.88 1.10
CA LEU A 144 -5.57 -4.93 0.18
C LEU A 144 -7.02 -4.79 -0.29
N LEU A 145 -7.90 -4.23 0.54
CA LEU A 145 -9.36 -4.30 0.32
C LEU A 145 -9.99 -2.95 0.00
N PHE A 146 -9.44 -1.86 0.53
CA PHE A 146 -10.18 -0.59 0.57
C PHE A 146 -10.39 0.03 -0.82
N ASN A 147 -9.39 -0.08 -1.69
CA ASN A 147 -9.49 0.36 -3.09
C ASN A 147 -10.45 -0.46 -3.93
N SER A 148 -10.91 -1.62 -3.47
CA SER A 148 -11.89 -2.46 -4.16
C SER A 148 -13.25 -2.49 -3.46
N ALA A 149 -13.40 -1.76 -2.33
CA ALA A 149 -14.67 -1.66 -1.63
C ALA A 149 -15.73 -0.93 -2.47
N ILE A 150 -15.29 0.04 -3.28
CA ILE A 150 -16.11 0.69 -4.32
C ILE A 150 -15.62 0.17 -5.67
N PHE A 151 -16.55 -0.13 -6.55
CA PHE A 151 -16.25 -0.59 -7.90
C PHE A 151 -17.28 -0.09 -8.90
N GLN A 152 -16.87 0.02 -10.16
CA GLN A 152 -17.75 0.31 -11.28
C GLN A 152 -18.07 -0.99 -12.02
N THR A 153 -19.33 -1.18 -12.38
CA THR A 153 -19.77 -2.28 -13.25
C THR A 153 -20.01 -1.77 -14.66
N ASP A 154 -19.42 -2.46 -15.62
CA ASP A 154 -19.57 -2.20 -17.04
C ASP A 154 -20.71 -3.07 -17.59
N ASN A 155 -21.68 -2.49 -18.30
CA ASN A 155 -22.81 -3.23 -18.83
C ASN A 155 -22.53 -3.60 -20.29
N ARG A 156 -22.37 -4.89 -20.58
CA ARG A 156 -22.09 -5.41 -21.92
C ARG A 156 -23.12 -6.45 -22.34
N GLY A 157 -23.90 -6.09 -23.35
CA GLY A 157 -24.79 -7.02 -24.02
C GLY A 157 -24.02 -8.01 -24.90
N ALA A 158 -24.50 -9.24 -24.95
CA ALA A 158 -24.06 -10.23 -25.93
C ALA A 158 -24.95 -10.27 -27.18
N PHE A 159 -26.21 -9.84 -27.04
CA PHE A 159 -27.23 -10.05 -28.07
C PHE A 159 -27.57 -8.77 -28.83
N TYR A 160 -27.73 -8.92 -30.14
CA TYR A 160 -28.28 -7.90 -31.03
C TYR A 160 -29.16 -8.54 -32.09
N HIS A 161 -30.15 -7.80 -32.61
CA HIS A 161 -30.90 -8.24 -33.79
C HIS A 161 -30.19 -7.76 -35.06
N LEU A 162 -29.99 -8.66 -36.02
CA LEU A 162 -29.45 -8.35 -37.33
C LEU A 162 -30.57 -8.43 -38.36
N THR A 163 -30.68 -7.37 -39.16
CA THR A 163 -31.57 -7.28 -40.32
C THR A 163 -30.75 -6.89 -41.55
N ILE A 164 -30.78 -7.68 -42.60
CA ILE A 164 -30.17 -7.36 -43.90
C ILE A 164 -31.31 -7.07 -44.87
N ALA A 165 -31.35 -5.86 -45.42
CA ALA A 165 -32.47 -5.40 -46.25
C ALA A 165 -32.04 -4.33 -47.24
N ASN A 166 -32.85 -4.07 -48.27
CA ASN A 166 -32.63 -2.93 -49.16
C ASN A 166 -33.22 -1.63 -48.57
N GLU A 167 -32.99 -0.52 -49.26
CA GLU A 167 -33.49 0.80 -48.85
C GLU A 167 -35.02 0.84 -48.71
N ALA A 168 -35.76 0.11 -49.55
CA ALA A 168 -37.23 0.14 -49.52
C ALA A 168 -37.81 -0.42 -48.21
N PHE A 169 -37.14 -1.38 -47.55
CA PHE A 169 -37.57 -1.97 -46.29
C PHE A 169 -37.81 -0.93 -45.18
N ILE A 170 -36.87 0.01 -45.03
CA ILE A 170 -36.94 1.05 -43.98
C ILE A 170 -37.87 2.22 -44.34
N HIS A 171 -38.44 2.23 -45.56
CA HIS A 171 -39.40 3.22 -46.04
C HIS A 171 -40.80 2.63 -46.27
N GLY A 172 -41.14 1.54 -45.55
CA GLY A 172 -42.47 0.92 -45.59
C GLY A 172 -42.68 -0.06 -46.75
N GLY A 173 -41.60 -0.51 -47.40
CA GLY A 173 -41.65 -1.56 -48.40
C GLY A 173 -42.11 -2.90 -47.83
N GLN A 174 -42.78 -3.70 -48.65
CA GLN A 174 -43.29 -5.00 -48.25
C GLN A 174 -42.16 -5.97 -47.85
N TYR A 175 -42.37 -6.74 -46.77
CA TYR A 175 -41.40 -7.73 -46.31
C TYR A 175 -42.06 -8.98 -45.73
N PHE A 176 -41.31 -10.06 -45.71
CA PHE A 176 -41.69 -11.35 -45.10
C PHE A 176 -40.51 -11.95 -44.35
N GLY A 177 -40.68 -12.26 -43.05
CA GLY A 177 -39.65 -12.91 -42.23
C GLY A 177 -39.53 -14.41 -42.55
N PRO A 178 -38.35 -15.02 -42.48
CA PRO A 178 -37.04 -14.51 -42.07
C PRO A 178 -36.31 -13.68 -43.15
N GLY A 179 -36.88 -13.58 -44.36
CA GLY A 179 -36.29 -12.87 -45.50
C GLY A 179 -36.20 -13.74 -46.75
N ALA A 180 -35.85 -13.13 -47.87
CA ALA A 180 -35.80 -13.78 -49.19
C ALA A 180 -34.72 -14.86 -49.33
N SER A 181 -33.72 -14.88 -48.45
CA SER A 181 -32.68 -15.92 -48.43
C SER A 181 -33.17 -17.29 -47.96
N LEU A 182 -34.37 -17.37 -47.35
CA LEU A 182 -34.98 -18.57 -46.76
C LEU A 182 -34.05 -19.35 -45.82
N THR A 183 -33.00 -18.70 -45.33
CA THR A 183 -31.96 -19.36 -44.55
C THR A 183 -32.34 -19.36 -43.10
N MET A 184 -32.32 -20.56 -42.52
CA MET A 184 -32.54 -20.71 -41.10
C MET A 184 -31.29 -20.28 -40.33
N PRO A 185 -31.47 -19.59 -39.20
CA PRO A 185 -30.39 -19.38 -38.26
C PRO A 185 -30.09 -20.69 -37.52
N SER A 186 -29.52 -21.69 -38.20
CA SER A 186 -28.97 -22.88 -37.56
C SER A 186 -27.86 -23.54 -38.40
N GLY A 187 -26.69 -23.73 -37.77
CA GLY A 187 -25.87 -24.91 -38.03
C GLY A 187 -24.52 -24.76 -38.76
N ASP A 188 -23.91 -23.58 -38.89
CA ASP A 188 -22.52 -23.47 -39.37
C ASP A 188 -21.64 -22.71 -38.36
N LEU A 189 -21.87 -22.96 -37.07
CA LEU A 189 -20.82 -22.68 -36.09
C LEU A 189 -19.77 -23.79 -36.22
N ASP A 190 -18.56 -23.39 -36.54
CA ASP A 190 -17.36 -24.23 -36.51
C ASP A 190 -17.40 -25.15 -35.28
N ALA A 191 -17.09 -26.44 -35.44
CA ALA A 191 -17.29 -27.48 -34.41
C ALA A 191 -16.58 -27.21 -33.07
N LYS A 192 -15.76 -26.15 -32.98
CA LYS A 192 -15.16 -25.63 -31.76
C LYS A 192 -16.09 -24.76 -30.89
N ILE A 193 -17.15 -24.18 -31.45
CA ILE A 193 -18.13 -23.36 -30.70
C ILE A 193 -19.36 -24.21 -30.30
N ASP A 194 -19.38 -25.48 -30.71
CA ASP A 194 -20.51 -26.40 -30.52
C ASP A 194 -20.93 -26.52 -29.04
N TRP A 195 -20.01 -26.44 -28.07
CA TRP A 195 -20.33 -26.47 -26.62
C TRP A 195 -20.88 -25.15 -26.04
N LEU A 196 -20.73 -24.03 -26.76
CA LEU A 196 -21.31 -22.74 -26.39
C LEU A 196 -22.82 -22.70 -26.67
N VAL A 197 -23.24 -23.37 -27.75
CA VAL A 197 -24.53 -23.16 -28.43
C VAL A 197 -25.69 -23.97 -27.81
N TRP A 198 -25.42 -25.02 -27.04
CA TRP A 198 -26.46 -25.93 -26.53
C TRP A 198 -27.48 -25.30 -25.57
N ASP A 199 -27.17 -24.13 -24.98
CA ASP A 199 -28.08 -23.40 -24.08
C ASP A 199 -28.73 -22.16 -24.76
N TYR A 200 -28.48 -21.95 -26.06
CA TYR A 200 -29.04 -20.81 -26.79
C TYR A 200 -30.45 -21.12 -27.33
N PRO A 201 -31.43 -20.23 -27.13
CA PRO A 201 -32.73 -20.35 -27.78
C PRO A 201 -32.52 -20.25 -29.29
N GLN A 202 -32.60 -21.40 -29.97
CA GLN A 202 -32.55 -21.47 -31.42
C GLN A 202 -33.77 -20.71 -31.96
N VAL A 203 -33.55 -19.75 -32.86
CA VAL A 203 -34.66 -19.06 -33.52
C VAL A 203 -35.35 -20.06 -34.44
N SER A 204 -36.61 -20.34 -34.14
CA SER A 204 -37.41 -21.35 -34.83
C SER A 204 -38.25 -20.73 -35.95
N MET A 205 -38.80 -21.58 -36.80
CA MET A 205 -39.76 -21.14 -37.82
C MET A 205 -41.05 -20.55 -37.23
N ASP A 206 -41.47 -21.05 -36.08
CA ASP A 206 -42.67 -20.58 -35.42
C ASP A 206 -42.49 -19.16 -34.87
N ASP A 207 -41.26 -18.77 -34.53
CA ASP A 207 -40.96 -17.38 -34.13
C ASP A 207 -41.23 -16.39 -35.26
N TYR A 208 -40.91 -16.71 -36.52
CA TYR A 208 -41.23 -15.83 -37.65
C TYR A 208 -42.73 -15.84 -38.02
N ARG A 209 -43.45 -16.90 -37.65
CA ARG A 209 -44.90 -17.04 -37.91
C ARG A 209 -45.74 -16.32 -36.88
N ASP A 210 -45.32 -16.32 -35.61
CA ASP A 210 -46.03 -15.65 -34.54
C ASP A 210 -45.73 -14.13 -34.55
N PRO A 211 -46.71 -13.27 -34.84
CA PRO A 211 -46.52 -11.82 -34.79
C PRO A 211 -46.19 -11.30 -33.39
N LYS A 212 -46.45 -12.09 -32.34
CA LYS A 212 -46.13 -11.76 -30.94
C LYS A 212 -44.74 -12.21 -30.50
N SER A 213 -44.02 -12.94 -31.33
CA SER A 213 -42.65 -13.33 -31.00
C SER A 213 -41.74 -12.11 -30.93
N ALA A 214 -40.67 -12.21 -30.13
CA ALA A 214 -39.66 -11.15 -30.07
C ALA A 214 -38.96 -10.93 -31.42
N ILE A 215 -38.86 -11.97 -32.25
CA ILE A 215 -38.21 -11.90 -33.57
C ILE A 215 -39.06 -11.11 -34.55
N SER A 216 -40.34 -11.45 -34.68
CA SER A 216 -41.29 -10.73 -35.55
C SER A 216 -41.48 -9.27 -35.10
N ALA A 217 -41.50 -9.04 -33.78
CA ALA A 217 -41.58 -7.70 -33.21
C ALA A 217 -40.34 -6.86 -33.57
N ASN A 218 -39.12 -7.41 -33.44
CA ASN A 218 -37.88 -6.70 -33.78
C ASN A 218 -37.79 -6.38 -35.28
N ILE A 219 -38.17 -7.30 -36.16
CA ILE A 219 -38.21 -7.06 -37.62
C ILE A 219 -39.16 -5.90 -37.93
N SER A 220 -40.34 -5.91 -37.32
CA SER A 220 -41.37 -4.88 -37.56
C SER A 220 -40.95 -3.52 -36.98
N LEU A 221 -40.26 -3.52 -35.84
CA LEU A 221 -39.67 -2.31 -35.24
C LEU A 221 -38.59 -1.73 -36.16
N ALA A 222 -37.69 -2.57 -36.68
CA ALA A 222 -36.67 -2.14 -37.63
C ALA A 222 -37.29 -1.57 -38.92
N ALA A 223 -38.30 -2.23 -39.50
CA ALA A 223 -38.99 -1.73 -40.69
C ALA A 223 -39.63 -0.35 -40.47
N ALA A 224 -40.21 -0.12 -39.28
CA ALA A 224 -40.92 1.11 -38.97
C ALA A 224 -40.00 2.28 -38.54
N HIS A 225 -38.88 1.99 -37.89
CA HIS A 225 -38.10 3.00 -37.17
C HIS A 225 -36.62 3.10 -37.57
N ALA A 226 -36.07 2.12 -38.29
CA ALA A 226 -34.62 2.11 -38.55
C ALA A 226 -34.14 3.29 -39.39
N ALA A 227 -35.00 3.90 -40.22
CA ALA A 227 -34.64 5.10 -40.96
C ALA A 227 -34.21 6.29 -40.07
N GLY A 228 -34.65 6.33 -38.80
CA GLY A 228 -34.25 7.33 -37.82
C GLY A 228 -33.06 6.94 -36.94
N TRP A 229 -32.50 5.74 -37.12
CA TRP A 229 -31.35 5.26 -36.36
C TRP A 229 -30.03 5.91 -36.80
N ASN A 230 -28.97 5.71 -36.01
CA ASN A 230 -27.68 6.29 -36.31
C ASN A 230 -27.08 5.64 -37.57
N LYS A 231 -26.78 6.47 -38.58
CA LYS A 231 -26.24 6.01 -39.86
C LYS A 231 -24.71 6.01 -39.81
N VAL A 232 -24.13 4.83 -39.94
CA VAL A 232 -22.67 4.61 -39.95
C VAL A 232 -22.19 4.09 -41.30
N SER A 233 -20.91 4.29 -41.59
CA SER A 233 -20.28 3.76 -42.82
C SER A 233 -20.24 2.23 -42.82
N ALA A 234 -20.10 1.62 -44.00
CA ALA A 234 -19.95 0.17 -44.11
C ALA A 234 -18.70 -0.32 -43.35
N ALA A 235 -17.57 0.40 -43.45
CA ALA A 235 -16.36 0.09 -42.69
C ALA A 235 -16.57 0.13 -41.17
N GLU A 236 -17.14 1.21 -40.64
CA GLU A 236 -17.41 1.35 -39.20
C GLU A 236 -18.36 0.26 -38.68
N CYS A 237 -19.37 -0.09 -39.48
CA CYS A 237 -20.28 -1.19 -39.19
C CYS A 237 -19.56 -2.54 -39.09
N ARG A 238 -18.68 -2.85 -40.05
CA ARG A 238 -17.84 -4.05 -40.01
C ARG A 238 -16.92 -4.01 -38.78
N ASP A 239 -16.25 -2.91 -38.51
CA ASP A 239 -15.29 -2.81 -37.42
C ASP A 239 -15.98 -2.98 -36.05
N THR A 240 -17.23 -2.54 -35.92
CA THR A 240 -18.03 -2.70 -34.69
C THR A 240 -18.53 -4.13 -34.48
N TYR A 241 -19.05 -4.79 -35.53
CA TYR A 241 -19.71 -6.09 -35.40
C TYR A 241 -18.84 -7.27 -35.84
N SER A 242 -17.67 -7.07 -36.43
CA SER A 242 -16.75 -8.16 -36.78
C SER A 242 -16.09 -8.78 -35.56
N VAL A 243 -15.45 -9.94 -35.77
CA VAL A 243 -14.60 -10.60 -34.77
C VAL A 243 -13.42 -9.75 -34.29
N ASN A 244 -13.08 -8.66 -35.00
CA ASN A 244 -12.01 -7.75 -34.59
C ASN A 244 -12.50 -6.64 -33.63
N GLY A 245 -13.80 -6.37 -33.58
CA GLY A 245 -14.40 -5.25 -32.84
C GLY A 245 -14.41 -5.42 -31.31
N CYS A 246 -14.39 -6.67 -30.82
CA CYS A 246 -14.12 -7.11 -29.44
C CYS A 246 -14.58 -6.25 -28.23
N SER A 247 -15.59 -5.39 -28.39
CA SER A 247 -16.07 -4.50 -27.32
C SER A 247 -17.34 -4.99 -26.64
N GLY A 248 -18.06 -5.93 -27.26
CA GLY A 248 -19.44 -6.27 -26.91
C GLY A 248 -20.43 -5.17 -27.29
N ILE A 249 -21.72 -5.46 -27.10
CA ILE A 249 -22.81 -4.53 -27.42
C ILE A 249 -22.96 -3.53 -26.27
N ARG A 250 -22.54 -2.28 -26.49
CA ARG A 250 -22.57 -1.20 -25.49
C ARG A 250 -23.48 -0.04 -25.87
N THR A 251 -23.28 0.53 -27.05
CA THR A 251 -23.94 1.79 -27.46
C THR A 251 -25.04 1.58 -28.49
N ASN A 252 -25.04 0.43 -29.17
CA ASN A 252 -25.89 0.17 -30.32
C ASN A 252 -26.44 -1.24 -30.24
N ARG A 253 -27.74 -1.39 -30.00
CA ARG A 253 -28.34 -2.71 -29.80
C ARG A 253 -28.63 -3.36 -31.15
N ASP A 254 -29.66 -2.95 -31.86
CA ASP A 254 -30.08 -3.58 -33.11
C ASP A 254 -29.42 -2.96 -34.34
N LEU A 255 -29.17 -3.81 -35.36
CA LEU A 255 -28.40 -3.48 -36.56
C LEU A 255 -29.21 -3.78 -37.83
N VAL A 256 -29.37 -2.77 -38.67
CA VAL A 256 -29.89 -2.92 -40.05
C VAL A 256 -28.77 -2.65 -41.04
N VAL A 257 -28.41 -3.65 -41.84
CA VAL A 257 -27.44 -3.55 -42.93
C VAL A 257 -28.20 -3.25 -44.22
N VAL A 258 -27.96 -2.08 -44.79
CA VAL A 258 -28.63 -1.64 -46.01
C VAL A 258 -27.77 -1.99 -47.22
N ILE A 259 -28.28 -2.88 -48.07
CA ILE A 259 -27.60 -3.33 -49.29
C ILE A 259 -28.05 -2.57 -50.53
N ASP A 260 -27.13 -2.38 -51.48
CA ASP A 260 -27.36 -1.66 -52.73
C ASP A 260 -28.09 -2.55 -53.74
N LYS A 261 -29.39 -2.74 -53.50
CA LYS A 261 -30.32 -3.40 -54.40
C LYS A 261 -31.65 -2.64 -54.45
N ALA A 262 -31.85 -1.85 -55.50
CA ALA A 262 -33.02 -0.98 -55.63
C ALA A 262 -34.35 -1.77 -55.70
N GLU A 263 -34.33 -2.93 -56.35
CA GLU A 263 -35.46 -3.84 -56.46
C GLU A 263 -35.38 -4.90 -55.36
N GLY A 264 -36.50 -5.24 -54.72
CA GLY A 264 -36.52 -6.33 -53.73
C GLY A 264 -36.29 -7.70 -54.38
N TRP A 265 -36.53 -8.75 -53.61
CA TRP A 265 -36.32 -10.12 -54.05
C TRP A 265 -37.64 -10.87 -54.20
N GLU A 266 -37.82 -11.54 -55.31
CA GLU A 266 -38.83 -12.59 -55.45
C GLU A 266 -38.15 -13.93 -55.17
N THR A 267 -38.60 -14.66 -54.16
CA THR A 267 -37.93 -15.92 -53.76
C THR A 267 -38.01 -16.98 -54.85
N GLY A 268 -39.07 -16.98 -55.66
CA GLY A 268 -39.19 -17.83 -56.85
C GLY A 268 -38.18 -17.53 -57.96
N ALA A 269 -37.61 -16.32 -58.00
CA ALA A 269 -36.55 -15.96 -58.94
C ALA A 269 -35.14 -16.33 -58.44
N ILE A 270 -34.98 -16.50 -57.12
CA ILE A 270 -33.70 -16.85 -56.49
C ILE A 270 -33.50 -18.37 -56.47
N PHE A 271 -34.56 -19.12 -56.18
CA PHE A 271 -34.51 -20.58 -56.05
C PHE A 271 -35.32 -21.23 -57.17
N ASP A 272 -34.64 -22.01 -58.03
CA ASP A 272 -35.27 -22.82 -59.07
C ASP A 272 -35.92 -24.06 -58.43
N MET A 273 -37.17 -23.95 -58.02
CA MET A 273 -37.81 -24.91 -57.11
C MET A 273 -38.44 -26.11 -57.84
N SER A 274 -37.95 -27.32 -57.55
CA SER A 274 -38.75 -28.56 -57.69
C SER A 274 -38.65 -29.46 -56.46
N PHE A 275 -39.81 -30.01 -56.06
CA PHE A 275 -40.11 -31.03 -55.04
C PHE A 275 -40.20 -30.62 -53.54
N ASN A 276 -41.45 -30.47 -53.09
CA ASN A 276 -42.07 -30.69 -51.77
C ASN A 276 -41.55 -30.01 -50.49
N GLU A 277 -40.33 -29.49 -50.41
CA GLU A 277 -39.80 -28.94 -49.13
C GLU A 277 -39.89 -27.41 -49.03
N VAL A 278 -39.88 -26.69 -50.16
CA VAL A 278 -40.09 -25.22 -50.20
C VAL A 278 -41.57 -24.82 -50.15
N GLU A 279 -42.49 -25.77 -50.36
CA GLU A 279 -43.93 -25.53 -50.23
C GLU A 279 -44.32 -25.13 -48.79
N SER A 280 -43.53 -25.56 -47.80
CA SER A 280 -43.66 -25.15 -46.39
C SER A 280 -43.41 -23.65 -46.16
N TRP A 281 -42.60 -23.02 -47.01
CA TRP A 281 -42.23 -21.60 -46.96
C TRP A 281 -43.21 -20.69 -47.67
N ASN A 282 -43.96 -21.21 -48.66
CA ASN A 282 -44.94 -20.42 -49.43
C ASN A 282 -46.02 -19.76 -48.54
N SER A 283 -46.29 -20.33 -47.36
CA SER A 283 -47.21 -19.75 -46.38
C SER A 283 -46.67 -18.53 -45.63
N ILE A 284 -45.36 -18.30 -45.69
CA ILE A 284 -44.64 -17.29 -44.91
C ILE A 284 -43.96 -16.28 -45.85
N VAL A 285 -43.29 -16.76 -46.89
CA VAL A 285 -42.59 -15.98 -47.90
C VAL A 285 -43.14 -16.36 -49.28
N PRO A 286 -44.14 -15.61 -49.80
CA PRO A 286 -44.75 -15.91 -51.08
C PRO A 286 -43.74 -15.83 -52.24
N PRO A 287 -43.72 -16.79 -53.17
CA PRO A 287 -42.68 -16.90 -54.20
C PRO A 287 -42.67 -15.76 -55.22
N ASN A 288 -43.85 -15.19 -55.50
CA ASN A 288 -44.07 -14.18 -56.55
C ASN A 288 -44.36 -12.78 -55.96
N GLN A 289 -43.98 -12.55 -54.70
CA GLN A 289 -44.11 -11.23 -54.09
C GLN A 289 -42.72 -10.70 -53.76
N THR A 290 -42.53 -9.41 -54.03
CA THR A 290 -41.30 -8.72 -53.70
C THR A 290 -41.13 -8.64 -52.19
N ASN A 291 -40.05 -9.21 -51.70
CA ASN A 291 -39.62 -9.10 -50.31
C ASN A 291 -38.44 -8.14 -50.25
N ASN A 292 -38.55 -7.07 -49.45
CA ASN A 292 -37.47 -6.11 -49.25
C ASN A 292 -36.53 -6.50 -48.11
N LEU A 293 -36.85 -7.57 -47.39
CA LEU A 293 -36.00 -8.19 -46.37
C LEU A 293 -35.23 -9.37 -46.99
N TRP A 294 -33.90 -9.37 -46.84
CA TRP A 294 -33.04 -10.46 -47.30
C TRP A 294 -32.87 -11.54 -46.23
N PHE A 295 -32.54 -11.14 -45.00
CA PHE A 295 -32.27 -12.04 -43.88
C PHE A 295 -32.45 -11.30 -42.55
N SER A 296 -33.07 -11.92 -41.55
CA SER A 296 -33.18 -11.35 -40.21
C SER A 296 -33.04 -12.42 -39.15
N THR A 297 -32.23 -12.19 -38.13
CA THR A 297 -32.08 -13.11 -37.01
C THR A 297 -31.56 -12.43 -35.75
N ARG A 298 -31.60 -13.16 -34.63
CA ARG A 298 -30.92 -12.77 -33.40
C ARG A 298 -29.48 -13.27 -33.44
N CYS A 299 -28.54 -12.36 -33.24
CA CYS A 299 -27.12 -12.63 -33.21
C CYS A 299 -26.57 -12.58 -31.80
N LEU A 300 -25.45 -13.27 -31.63
CA LEU A 300 -24.67 -13.32 -30.40
C LEU A 300 -23.25 -12.86 -30.69
N MET A 301 -22.73 -11.99 -29.85
CA MET A 301 -21.32 -11.65 -29.75
C MET A 301 -20.81 -12.02 -28.36
N GLY A 302 -19.68 -12.73 -28.30
CA GLY A 302 -19.01 -13.10 -27.05
C GLY A 302 -17.50 -13.16 -27.23
N ALA A 303 -16.76 -13.34 -26.14
CA ALA A 303 -15.30 -13.44 -26.17
C ALA A 303 -14.74 -14.62 -25.36
N ASP A 304 -13.67 -15.25 -25.85
CA ASP A 304 -12.81 -16.26 -25.21
C ASP A 304 -11.36 -15.76 -25.00
N LEU A 305 -10.61 -16.41 -24.12
CA LEU A 305 -9.16 -16.37 -24.03
C LEU A 305 -8.54 -17.52 -24.84
N ALA A 306 -8.20 -17.24 -26.10
CA ALA A 306 -7.40 -18.17 -26.92
C ALA A 306 -5.92 -17.81 -26.80
N GLY A 307 -5.11 -18.64 -26.13
CA GLY A 307 -3.65 -18.43 -26.03
C GLY A 307 -3.21 -17.24 -25.15
N GLY A 308 -4.13 -16.59 -24.44
CA GLY A 308 -3.86 -15.39 -23.63
C GLY A 308 -4.30 -14.08 -24.29
N THR A 309 -4.72 -14.12 -25.55
CA THR A 309 -5.35 -13.01 -26.26
C THR A 309 -6.87 -13.16 -26.26
N LEU A 310 -7.58 -12.02 -26.20
CA LEU A 310 -9.03 -11.99 -26.32
C LEU A 310 -9.42 -12.36 -27.77
N ALA A 311 -10.10 -13.48 -27.95
CA ALA A 311 -10.66 -13.93 -29.21
C ALA A 311 -12.16 -13.70 -29.19
N CYS A 312 -12.71 -13.06 -30.21
CA CYS A 312 -14.13 -12.76 -30.25
C CYS A 312 -14.87 -13.64 -31.23
N HIS A 313 -16.10 -13.98 -30.84
CA HIS A 313 -16.99 -14.84 -31.58
C HIS A 313 -18.25 -14.04 -31.89
N ASN A 314 -18.68 -14.10 -33.15
CA ASN A 314 -19.96 -13.57 -33.57
C ASN A 314 -20.71 -14.66 -34.34
N ALA A 315 -21.88 -15.06 -33.84
CA ALA A 315 -22.70 -16.11 -34.45
C ALA A 315 -23.18 -15.74 -35.87
N CYS A 316 -23.23 -14.44 -36.20
CA CYS A 316 -23.64 -13.94 -37.51
C CYS A 316 -22.47 -13.54 -38.41
N ASN A 317 -21.22 -13.86 -38.04
CA ASN A 317 -20.03 -13.50 -38.82
C ASN A 317 -20.09 -14.03 -40.25
N ASN A 318 -20.59 -15.27 -40.43
CA ASN A 318 -20.75 -15.89 -41.76
C ASN A 318 -21.82 -15.18 -42.58
N SER A 319 -22.99 -14.88 -41.99
CA SER A 319 -24.07 -14.14 -42.65
C SER A 319 -23.67 -12.73 -43.07
N LEU A 320 -22.73 -12.12 -42.34
CA LEU A 320 -22.17 -10.80 -42.63
C LEU A 320 -20.95 -10.86 -43.57
N SER A 321 -20.44 -12.06 -43.88
CA SER A 321 -19.25 -12.28 -44.72
C SER A 321 -18.03 -11.47 -44.30
N PHE A 322 -17.86 -11.25 -42.99
CA PHE A 322 -16.70 -10.52 -42.48
C PHE A 322 -15.45 -11.39 -42.61
N ALA A 323 -14.63 -11.10 -43.63
CA ALA A 323 -13.31 -11.70 -43.77
C ALA A 323 -12.30 -10.95 -42.88
N PRO A 324 -11.40 -11.65 -42.16
CA PRO A 324 -10.41 -11.02 -41.28
C PRO A 324 -9.45 -10.05 -41.99
N GLU A 325 -9.27 -10.22 -43.30
CA GLU A 325 -8.33 -9.44 -44.14
C GLU A 325 -8.97 -8.23 -44.82
N ASP A 326 -10.30 -8.06 -44.70
CA ASP A 326 -11.02 -6.99 -45.40
C ASP A 326 -10.89 -5.64 -44.68
N THR A 327 -10.09 -4.75 -45.27
CA THR A 327 -9.76 -3.42 -44.73
C THR A 327 -10.34 -2.28 -45.57
N GLY A 328 -11.17 -2.59 -46.58
CA GLY A 328 -11.76 -1.60 -47.47
C GLY A 328 -12.85 -0.74 -46.83
N ASP A 329 -13.19 0.38 -47.46
CA ASP A 329 -14.30 1.25 -47.02
C ASP A 329 -15.70 0.62 -47.25
N SER A 330 -15.76 -0.40 -48.10
CA SER A 330 -16.96 -1.14 -48.50
C SER A 330 -16.68 -2.64 -48.49
N TYR A 331 -17.70 -3.44 -48.21
CA TYR A 331 -17.65 -4.90 -48.28
C TYR A 331 -18.93 -5.45 -48.91
N ASN A 332 -18.84 -6.67 -49.43
CA ASN A 332 -19.96 -7.36 -50.02
C ASN A 332 -20.35 -8.55 -49.16
N ILE A 333 -21.64 -8.78 -48.99
CA ILE A 333 -22.17 -9.97 -48.33
C ILE A 333 -22.28 -11.08 -49.38
N THR A 334 -21.52 -12.16 -49.20
CA THR A 334 -21.61 -13.37 -50.01
C THR A 334 -22.40 -14.42 -49.25
N PHE A 335 -23.62 -14.68 -49.71
CA PHE A 335 -24.51 -15.61 -49.04
C PHE A 335 -24.33 -17.02 -49.60
N LEU A 336 -23.86 -17.97 -48.77
CA LEU A 336 -23.78 -19.39 -49.12
C LEU A 336 -24.90 -20.14 -48.38
N PRO A 337 -26.03 -20.48 -49.04
CA PRO A 337 -27.11 -21.20 -48.38
C PRO A 337 -26.68 -22.64 -48.08
N ARG A 338 -26.20 -22.90 -46.84
CA ARG A 338 -26.10 -24.26 -46.29
C ARG A 338 -27.42 -24.64 -45.62
N LEU A 339 -28.37 -25.10 -46.42
CA LEU A 339 -29.56 -25.76 -45.89
C LEU A 339 -29.25 -27.25 -45.69
N THR A 340 -28.82 -27.65 -44.50
CA THR A 340 -28.79 -29.08 -44.12
C THR A 340 -30.15 -29.46 -43.54
N PHE A 341 -31.04 -29.98 -44.39
CA PHE A 341 -32.24 -30.69 -43.96
C PHE A 341 -31.97 -32.20 -44.05
N GLN A 342 -32.16 -32.91 -42.92
CA GLN A 342 -32.19 -34.39 -42.82
C GLN A 342 -31.34 -35.17 -43.85
N ASN A 343 -30.01 -35.08 -43.75
CA ASN A 343 -29.04 -35.89 -44.53
C ASN A 343 -29.09 -35.73 -46.07
N THR A 344 -29.75 -34.72 -46.62
CA THR A 344 -29.62 -34.37 -48.05
C THR A 344 -29.14 -32.92 -48.20
N SER A 345 -27.96 -32.74 -48.78
CA SER A 345 -27.42 -31.42 -49.12
C SER A 345 -28.00 -31.00 -50.48
N ILE A 346 -29.07 -30.20 -50.48
CA ILE A 346 -29.91 -30.02 -51.68
C ILE A 346 -29.26 -29.09 -52.73
N TYR A 347 -28.28 -28.25 -52.38
CA TYR A 347 -27.75 -27.27 -53.35
C TYR A 347 -26.22 -27.12 -53.30
N ARG A 348 -25.50 -28.00 -54.00
CA ARG A 348 -24.18 -27.62 -54.54
C ARG A 348 -24.41 -26.72 -55.77
N GLY A 349 -24.07 -25.43 -55.69
CA GLY A 349 -23.88 -24.59 -56.88
C GLY A 349 -24.83 -23.41 -57.09
N LEU A 350 -25.65 -23.00 -56.10
CA LEU A 350 -26.40 -21.74 -56.18
C LEU A 350 -25.44 -20.58 -55.93
N HIS A 351 -24.89 -19.98 -56.99
CA HIS A 351 -24.00 -18.83 -56.89
C HIS A 351 -24.84 -17.56 -56.89
N LEU A 352 -25.13 -17.02 -55.69
CA LEU A 352 -25.77 -15.73 -55.55
C LEU A 352 -24.77 -14.62 -55.83
N ASP A 353 -25.23 -13.55 -56.49
CA ASP A 353 -24.42 -12.35 -56.68
C ASP A 353 -24.05 -11.74 -55.32
N PRO A 354 -22.80 -11.29 -55.13
CA PRO A 354 -22.40 -10.58 -53.92
C PRO A 354 -23.31 -9.37 -53.69
N LEU A 355 -23.78 -9.19 -52.46
CA LEU A 355 -24.67 -8.09 -52.08
C LEU A 355 -23.83 -6.92 -51.53
N PRO A 356 -23.58 -5.84 -52.31
CA PRO A 356 -22.81 -4.70 -51.86
C PRO A 356 -23.49 -3.97 -50.70
N VAL A 357 -22.76 -3.72 -49.61
CA VAL A 357 -23.26 -2.96 -48.45
C VAL A 357 -23.06 -1.48 -48.67
N ARG A 358 -24.14 -0.69 -48.53
CA ARG A 358 -24.12 0.76 -48.72
C ARG A 358 -23.82 1.51 -47.43
N TYR A 359 -24.48 1.14 -46.34
CA TYR A 359 -24.29 1.68 -44.99
C TYR A 359 -25.03 0.81 -43.97
N CYS A 360 -24.82 1.07 -42.69
CA CYS A 360 -25.61 0.44 -41.63
C CYS A 360 -26.35 1.47 -40.79
N LEU A 361 -27.45 1.03 -40.19
CA LEU A 361 -28.27 1.77 -39.26
C LEU A 361 -28.21 1.06 -37.91
N GLN A 362 -27.83 1.80 -36.88
CA GLN A 362 -27.61 1.30 -35.53
C GLN A 362 -28.59 1.94 -34.56
N GLU A 363 -29.39 1.12 -33.89
CA GLU A 363 -30.29 1.58 -32.84
C GLU A 363 -29.47 2.03 -31.63
N ALA A 364 -29.46 3.33 -31.37
CA ALA A 364 -28.76 3.88 -30.21
C ALA A 364 -29.37 3.36 -28.91
N PHE A 365 -28.50 2.87 -28.02
CA PHE A 365 -28.84 2.37 -26.70
C PHE A 365 -27.81 2.91 -25.71
N GLU A 366 -28.26 3.64 -24.69
CA GLU A 366 -27.36 4.11 -23.63
C GLU A 366 -27.19 3.01 -22.57
N THR A 367 -26.01 2.39 -22.51
CA THR A 367 -25.64 1.60 -21.34
C THR A 367 -25.28 2.51 -20.18
N GLU A 368 -26.00 2.34 -19.07
CA GLU A 368 -25.61 2.95 -17.81
C GLU A 368 -24.59 2.06 -17.09
N CYS A 369 -23.47 2.66 -16.70
CA CYS A 369 -22.52 2.07 -15.76
C CYS A 369 -23.03 2.32 -14.34
N GLN A 370 -22.93 1.31 -13.48
CA GLN A 370 -23.36 1.41 -12.10
C GLN A 370 -22.16 1.41 -11.15
N LEU A 371 -22.28 2.12 -10.03
CA LEU A 371 -21.30 2.09 -8.95
C LEU A 371 -21.83 1.22 -7.80
N GLY A 372 -21.04 0.22 -7.46
CA GLY A 372 -21.28 -0.73 -6.38
C GLY A 372 -20.41 -0.46 -5.17
N LEU A 373 -20.95 -0.77 -3.99
CA LEU A 373 -20.25 -0.76 -2.72
C LEU A 373 -20.34 -2.16 -2.08
N SER A 374 -19.20 -2.85 -1.96
CA SER A 374 -19.13 -4.15 -1.29
C SER A 374 -19.18 -3.95 0.23
N ILE A 375 -20.24 -4.47 0.86
CA ILE A 375 -20.45 -4.30 2.31
C ILE A 375 -19.47 -5.16 3.10
N THR A 376 -19.13 -6.35 2.60
CA THR A 376 -18.11 -7.22 3.21
C THR A 376 -16.76 -6.50 3.29
N LEU A 377 -16.31 -5.86 2.20
CA LEU A 377 -15.04 -5.15 2.18
C LEU A 377 -15.08 -3.89 3.06
N LEU A 378 -16.18 -3.13 3.00
CA LEU A 378 -16.38 -1.96 3.85
C LEU A 378 -16.40 -2.33 5.34
N PHE A 379 -17.04 -3.44 5.70
CA PHE A 379 -17.05 -3.98 7.06
C PHE A 379 -15.63 -4.29 7.53
N ALA A 380 -14.85 -5.02 6.73
CA ALA A 380 -13.47 -5.37 7.07
C ALA A 380 -12.58 -4.13 7.31
N VAL A 381 -12.69 -3.12 6.44
CA VAL A 381 -11.96 -1.85 6.58
C VAL A 381 -12.43 -1.07 7.82
N THR A 382 -13.74 -0.95 8.02
CA THR A 382 -14.31 -0.23 9.17
C THR A 382 -13.93 -0.89 10.49
N PHE A 383 -13.96 -2.23 10.56
CA PHE A 383 -13.49 -2.97 11.72
C PHE A 383 -12.01 -2.69 12.01
N CYS A 384 -11.14 -2.66 11.00
CA CYS A 384 -9.73 -2.30 11.17
C CYS A 384 -9.56 -0.86 11.68
N ILE A 385 -10.37 0.09 11.20
CA ILE A 385 -10.36 1.49 11.68
C ILE A 385 -10.75 1.56 13.16
N LEU A 386 -11.77 0.82 13.59
CA LEU A 386 -12.19 0.76 15.00
C LEU A 386 -11.13 0.15 15.90
N VAL A 387 -10.50 -0.94 15.47
CA VAL A 387 -9.35 -1.56 16.18
C VAL A 387 -8.21 -0.55 16.32
N LYS A 388 -7.88 0.19 15.25
CA LYS A 388 -6.85 1.24 15.29
C LYS A 388 -7.21 2.37 16.24
N LEU A 389 -8.45 2.85 16.22
CA LEU A 389 -8.92 3.89 17.11
C LEU A 389 -8.79 3.45 18.57
N LEU A 390 -9.24 2.24 18.89
CA LEU A 390 -9.08 1.66 20.21
C LEU A 390 -7.61 1.58 20.62
N GLN A 391 -6.73 1.14 19.72
CA GLN A 391 -5.29 1.10 20.00
C GLN A 391 -4.70 2.50 20.21
N CYS A 392 -5.12 3.53 19.45
CA CYS A 392 -4.66 4.90 19.67
C CYS A 392 -4.99 5.34 21.11
N LEU A 393 -6.21 5.08 21.58
CA LEU A 393 -6.66 5.42 22.93
C LEU A 393 -5.92 4.62 24.01
N ILE A 394 -5.69 3.32 23.78
CA ILE A 394 -4.91 2.45 24.68
C ILE A 394 -3.48 2.99 24.80
N VAL A 395 -2.82 3.30 23.70
CA VAL A 395 -1.45 3.81 23.72
C VAL A 395 -1.37 5.15 24.44
N ILE A 396 -2.29 6.09 24.18
CA ILE A 396 -2.33 7.38 24.89
C ILE A 396 -2.48 7.19 26.40
N LYS A 397 -3.31 6.24 26.84
CA LYS A 397 -3.61 6.03 28.25
C LYS A 397 -2.51 5.28 29.00
N TYR A 398 -1.90 4.28 28.37
CA TYR A 398 -1.04 3.31 29.07
C TYR A 398 0.44 3.44 28.74
N LEU A 399 0.82 4.11 27.64
CA LEU A 399 2.22 4.27 27.31
C LEU A 399 2.83 5.44 28.10
N ASP A 400 3.72 5.14 29.04
CA ASP A 400 4.59 6.16 29.60
C ASP A 400 5.64 6.57 28.56
N THR A 401 5.43 7.77 28.05
CA THR A 401 6.23 8.37 26.99
C THR A 401 7.39 9.17 27.53
N SER A 402 7.37 9.55 28.81
CA SER A 402 8.46 10.30 29.43
C SER A 402 9.75 9.47 29.52
N GLU A 403 9.62 8.15 29.49
CA GLU A 403 10.74 7.22 29.57
C GLU A 403 11.23 6.69 28.21
N SER A 404 10.50 6.98 27.13
CA SER A 404 10.76 6.40 25.80
C SER A 404 11.74 7.25 24.96
N LEU A 405 12.77 6.60 24.42
CA LEU A 405 13.84 7.24 23.63
C LEU A 405 13.46 7.26 22.14
N VAL A 406 12.57 8.19 21.77
CA VAL A 406 11.92 8.21 20.45
C VAL A 406 12.83 8.77 19.36
N THR A 407 13.68 9.75 19.69
CA THR A 407 14.62 10.40 18.77
C THR A 407 16.06 10.17 19.19
N LEU A 408 17.01 10.41 18.27
CA LEU A 408 18.45 10.39 18.61
C LEU A 408 18.76 11.34 19.77
N GLY A 409 18.19 12.55 19.77
CA GLY A 409 18.42 13.52 20.83
C GLY A 409 17.86 13.07 22.18
N ASP A 410 16.72 12.36 22.21
CA ASP A 410 16.20 11.79 23.46
C ASP A 410 17.21 10.83 24.08
N ALA A 411 17.82 9.97 23.26
CA ALA A 411 18.84 9.05 23.73
C ALA A 411 20.10 9.77 24.20
N VAL A 412 20.63 10.73 23.43
CA VAL A 412 21.82 11.51 23.85
C VAL A 412 21.55 12.26 25.15
N ALA A 413 20.41 12.95 25.26
CA ALA A 413 20.04 13.67 26.47
C ALA A 413 19.90 12.71 27.67
N ALA A 414 19.28 11.55 27.48
CA ALA A 414 19.11 10.55 28.53
C ALA A 414 20.43 9.89 28.96
N PHE A 415 21.35 9.60 28.02
CA PHE A 415 22.65 9.02 28.33
C PHE A 415 23.59 10.03 29.00
N ILE A 416 23.54 11.30 28.60
CA ILE A 416 24.29 12.37 29.29
C ILE A 416 23.76 12.54 30.71
N ALA A 417 22.43 12.66 30.88
CA ALA A 417 21.83 12.87 32.19
C ALA A 417 22.00 11.66 33.12
N ARG A 418 21.95 10.44 32.58
CA ARG A 418 22.15 9.17 33.30
C ARG A 418 23.12 8.27 32.53
N PRO A 419 24.44 8.40 32.77
CA PRO A 419 25.47 7.61 32.10
C PRO A 419 25.23 6.10 32.24
N ASP A 420 25.53 5.36 31.18
CA ASP A 420 25.31 3.91 31.17
C ASP A 420 26.51 3.15 31.76
N PRO A 421 26.30 2.37 32.83
CA PRO A 421 27.40 1.68 33.49
C PRO A 421 28.13 0.67 32.59
N TYR A 422 27.46 0.12 31.57
CA TYR A 422 28.02 -0.92 30.71
C TYR A 422 28.88 -0.38 29.56
N THR A 423 28.87 0.94 29.32
CA THR A 423 29.61 1.56 28.20
C THR A 423 30.67 2.57 28.66
N ALA A 424 30.93 2.64 29.96
CA ALA A 424 31.97 3.49 30.52
C ALA A 424 33.36 3.03 30.04
N GLY A 425 34.19 3.97 29.60
CA GLY A 425 35.54 3.68 29.07
C GLY A 425 35.57 3.21 27.61
N TYR A 426 34.48 3.33 26.85
CA TYR A 426 34.44 2.91 25.43
C TYR A 426 34.17 4.10 24.48
N CYS A 427 34.77 5.26 24.74
CA CYS A 427 34.45 6.51 24.03
C CYS A 427 34.70 6.49 22.51
N THR A 428 35.54 5.57 22.01
CA THR A 428 35.86 5.38 20.58
C THR A 428 34.92 4.41 19.85
N MET A 429 33.99 3.77 20.59
CA MET A 429 33.15 2.69 20.08
C MET A 429 32.35 3.08 18.83
N GLN A 430 32.41 2.23 17.81
CA GLN A 430 31.60 2.36 16.61
C GLN A 430 30.57 1.23 16.54
N ARG A 431 29.58 1.42 15.66
CA ARG A 431 28.54 0.42 15.34
C ARG A 431 29.10 -0.96 14.96
N ARG A 432 30.27 -1.01 14.32
CA ARG A 432 30.89 -2.29 13.90
C ARG A 432 31.41 -3.08 15.11
N ASP A 433 31.85 -2.37 16.15
CA ASP A 433 32.49 -2.94 17.34
C ASP A 433 31.41 -3.45 18.31
N ALA A 434 30.25 -2.78 18.35
CA ALA A 434 29.07 -3.21 19.13
C ALA A 434 28.54 -4.61 18.75
N ALA A 435 28.82 -5.10 17.54
CA ALA A 435 28.43 -6.45 17.10
C ALA A 435 29.40 -7.56 17.56
N GLN A 436 30.61 -7.18 18.01
CA GLN A 436 31.70 -8.08 18.39
C GLN A 436 32.11 -7.84 19.86
N TRP A 437 31.12 -7.63 20.74
CA TRP A 437 31.30 -7.28 22.15
C TRP A 437 31.94 -8.43 22.98
N GLU A 438 33.18 -8.77 22.68
CA GLU A 438 34.08 -9.54 23.54
C GLU A 438 35.26 -8.63 23.87
N ILE A 439 35.16 -7.95 25.02
CA ILE A 439 36.25 -7.31 25.77
C ILE A 439 37.19 -6.46 24.89
N GLN A 440 36.78 -5.21 24.63
CA GLN A 440 37.67 -4.18 24.09
C GLN A 440 38.37 -3.48 25.27
N GLU A 441 39.64 -3.10 25.11
CA GLU A 441 40.37 -2.35 26.16
C GLU A 441 39.71 -0.97 26.36
N SER A 442 39.71 -0.45 27.60
CA SER A 442 39.09 0.83 27.97
C SER A 442 39.76 2.07 27.35
N HIS A 443 40.79 1.86 26.54
CA HIS A 443 41.63 2.89 25.94
C HIS A 443 41.95 2.44 24.53
N GLU A 444 41.68 3.28 23.53
CA GLU A 444 42.00 2.96 22.14
C GLU A 444 42.55 4.17 21.41
N LYS A 445 43.47 3.93 20.46
CA LYS A 445 43.95 4.96 19.55
C LYS A 445 42.82 5.40 18.62
N TRP A 446 42.56 6.70 18.58
CA TRP A 446 41.66 7.27 17.59
C TRP A 446 42.24 7.09 16.19
N GLN A 447 41.44 6.51 15.30
CA GLN A 447 41.76 6.43 13.89
C GLN A 447 40.74 7.21 13.09
N ARG A 448 41.23 8.21 12.35
CA ARG A 448 40.40 9.02 11.48
C ARG A 448 39.88 8.16 10.34
N THR A 449 38.59 7.82 10.42
CA THR A 449 37.92 7.17 9.30
C THR A 449 37.08 8.18 8.54
N SER A 450 37.55 8.62 7.36
CA SER A 450 36.67 9.35 6.44
C SER A 450 35.63 8.36 5.90
N ARG A 451 34.41 8.46 6.40
CA ARG A 451 33.34 7.52 6.08
C ARG A 451 32.25 8.19 5.25
N ARG A 452 31.66 7.39 4.36
CA ARG A 452 30.51 7.77 3.56
C ARG A 452 29.23 7.56 4.38
N VAL A 453 28.16 8.28 4.05
CA VAL A 453 26.86 8.17 4.73
C VAL A 453 26.34 6.74 4.76
N GLY A 454 26.63 5.93 3.74
CA GLY A 454 26.25 4.52 3.70
C GLY A 454 26.84 3.63 4.82
N SER A 455 27.93 4.06 5.48
CA SER A 455 28.56 3.27 6.56
C SER A 455 27.77 3.34 7.88
N THR A 456 26.78 4.23 7.98
CA THR A 456 25.91 4.33 9.17
C THR A 456 24.98 3.11 9.28
N LEU A 457 24.83 2.36 8.19
CA LEU A 457 24.05 1.14 8.11
C LEU A 457 24.95 -0.10 8.16
N SER A 458 24.41 -1.22 8.61
CA SER A 458 25.10 -2.51 8.51
C SER A 458 24.93 -3.13 7.11
N SER A 459 25.87 -3.98 6.71
CA SER A 459 25.80 -4.70 5.43
C SER A 459 24.54 -5.55 5.30
N MET A 460 24.03 -6.09 6.43
CA MET A 460 22.77 -6.85 6.45
C MET A 460 21.55 -5.98 6.11
N HIS A 461 21.51 -4.71 6.54
CA HIS A 461 20.40 -3.82 6.17
C HIS A 461 20.40 -3.54 4.65
N TRP A 462 21.59 -3.32 4.06
CA TRP A 462 21.73 -3.18 2.61
C TRP A 462 21.29 -4.45 1.89
N LEU A 463 21.79 -5.61 2.31
CA LEU A 463 21.48 -6.90 1.69
C LEU A 463 19.97 -7.20 1.73
N VAL A 464 19.34 -7.13 2.91
CA VAL A 464 17.91 -7.44 3.05
C VAL A 464 17.05 -6.47 2.25
N THR A 465 17.35 -5.17 2.30
CA THR A 465 16.55 -4.16 1.59
C THR A 465 16.63 -4.34 0.08
N TYR A 466 17.85 -4.50 -0.46
CA TYR A 466 18.03 -4.68 -1.90
C TYR A 466 17.64 -6.07 -2.39
N ALA A 467 17.67 -7.10 -1.54
CA ALA A 467 17.08 -8.39 -1.87
C ALA A 467 15.56 -8.27 -2.10
N VAL A 468 14.85 -7.55 -1.22
CA VAL A 468 13.40 -7.31 -1.40
C VAL A 468 13.13 -6.49 -2.66
N PHE A 469 13.89 -5.42 -2.91
CA PHE A 469 13.74 -4.62 -4.14
C PHE A 469 14.03 -5.45 -5.40
N PHE A 470 15.07 -6.29 -5.37
CA PHE A 470 15.42 -7.18 -6.46
C PHE A 470 14.32 -8.22 -6.72
N ILE A 471 13.75 -8.82 -5.68
CA ILE A 471 12.61 -9.74 -5.81
C ILE A 471 11.43 -9.03 -6.47
N CYS A 472 11.08 -7.82 -6.05
CA CYS A 472 9.97 -7.05 -6.62
C CYS A 472 10.21 -6.68 -8.10
N ALA A 473 11.42 -6.25 -8.44
CA ALA A 473 11.77 -5.95 -9.83
C ALA A 473 11.78 -7.22 -10.68
N SER A 474 12.30 -8.33 -10.15
CA SER A 474 12.39 -9.61 -10.86
C SER A 474 11.01 -10.22 -11.10
N THR A 475 10.07 -10.12 -10.16
CA THR A 475 8.69 -10.59 -10.38
C THR A 475 7.97 -9.78 -11.45
N ALA A 476 8.15 -8.45 -11.46
CA ALA A 476 7.64 -7.59 -12.52
C ALA A 476 8.25 -7.91 -13.89
N VAL A 477 9.58 -8.10 -13.97
CA VAL A 477 10.28 -8.50 -15.20
C VAL A 477 9.83 -9.88 -15.68
N ALA A 478 9.74 -10.86 -14.78
CA ALA A 478 9.28 -12.20 -15.11
C ALA A 478 7.85 -12.18 -15.67
N PHE A 479 6.96 -11.39 -15.06
CA PHE A 479 5.61 -11.19 -15.57
C PHE A 479 5.62 -10.60 -16.99
N LEU A 480 6.40 -9.54 -17.22
CA LEU A 480 6.53 -8.93 -18.56
C LEU A 480 7.09 -9.91 -19.60
N ILE A 481 8.08 -10.74 -19.24
CA ILE A 481 8.64 -11.77 -20.13
C ILE A 481 7.59 -12.82 -20.47
N VAL A 482 6.85 -13.33 -19.47
CA VAL A 482 5.78 -14.31 -19.68
C VAL A 482 4.70 -13.75 -20.62
N MET A 483 4.32 -12.48 -20.46
CA MET A 483 3.31 -11.86 -21.32
C MET A 483 3.84 -11.56 -22.73
N THR A 484 5.10 -11.14 -22.88
CA THR A 484 5.73 -10.92 -24.18
C THR A 484 5.86 -12.22 -24.98
N ASN A 485 6.26 -13.32 -24.32
CA ASN A 485 6.39 -14.64 -24.94
C ASN A 485 5.07 -15.24 -25.42
N LYS A 486 3.93 -14.77 -24.89
CA LYS A 486 2.58 -15.14 -25.35
C LYS A 486 2.09 -14.30 -26.54
N HIS A 487 2.99 -13.64 -27.27
CA HIS A 487 2.69 -12.76 -28.42
C HIS A 487 1.80 -11.54 -28.11
N LEU A 488 1.61 -11.16 -26.84
CA LEU A 488 0.82 -9.99 -26.44
C LEU A 488 1.61 -8.67 -26.48
N GLY A 489 2.94 -8.70 -26.63
CA GLY A 489 3.79 -7.51 -26.71
C GLY A 489 3.59 -6.47 -25.58
N LEU A 490 4.08 -5.26 -25.79
CA LEU A 490 3.73 -4.08 -24.99
C LEU A 490 2.42 -3.49 -25.53
N GLN A 491 1.33 -4.24 -25.43
CA GLN A 491 0.00 -3.77 -25.81
C GLN A 491 -0.75 -3.22 -24.59
N GLY A 492 -1.63 -2.25 -24.85
CA GLY A 492 -2.50 -1.64 -23.83
C GLY A 492 -2.13 -0.19 -23.50
N THR A 493 -3.12 0.50 -22.96
CA THR A 493 -3.05 1.89 -22.50
C THR A 493 -2.61 1.96 -21.04
N ILE A 494 -2.29 3.15 -20.56
CA ILE A 494 -1.80 3.35 -19.18
C ILE A 494 -2.92 3.11 -18.15
N THR A 495 -4.16 3.39 -18.52
CA THR A 495 -5.35 3.24 -17.68
C THR A 495 -6.17 2.03 -18.10
N PRO A 496 -7.08 1.52 -17.26
CA PRO A 496 -8.04 0.49 -17.65
C PRO A 496 -8.76 0.85 -18.95
N SER A 497 -8.75 -0.07 -19.92
CA SER A 497 -9.35 0.09 -21.24
C SER A 497 -9.61 -1.29 -21.85
N ASP A 498 -10.48 -1.37 -22.86
CA ASP A 498 -10.76 -2.60 -23.61
C ASP A 498 -9.59 -3.05 -24.49
N SER A 499 -8.69 -2.13 -24.83
CA SER A 499 -7.43 -2.48 -25.52
C SER A 499 -6.46 -3.27 -24.63
N ASN A 500 -6.74 -3.33 -23.31
CA ASN A 500 -5.86 -4.00 -22.37
C ASN A 500 -6.23 -5.48 -22.27
N PRO A 501 -5.24 -6.37 -22.22
CA PRO A 501 -5.48 -7.80 -22.12
C PRO A 501 -6.09 -8.20 -20.77
N LEU A 502 -6.84 -9.30 -20.80
CA LEU A 502 -7.41 -9.95 -19.61
C LEU A 502 -6.56 -11.16 -19.19
N LEU A 503 -6.51 -11.43 -17.89
CA LEU A 503 -5.93 -12.63 -17.29
C LEU A 503 -6.97 -13.74 -17.22
N SER A 504 -6.49 -14.98 -17.33
CA SER A 504 -7.31 -16.18 -17.12
C SER A 504 -7.87 -16.25 -15.70
N THR A 505 -9.06 -16.86 -15.55
CA THR A 505 -9.69 -17.10 -14.25
C THR A 505 -8.89 -18.02 -13.33
N SER A 506 -7.83 -18.69 -13.79
CA SER A 506 -6.95 -19.47 -12.90
C SER A 506 -6.28 -18.62 -11.80
N VAL A 507 -6.25 -17.29 -11.95
CA VAL A 507 -5.64 -16.36 -10.99
C VAL A 507 -6.43 -16.27 -9.67
N ALA A 508 -7.75 -16.41 -9.69
CA ALA A 508 -8.61 -16.30 -8.52
C ALA A 508 -9.92 -17.06 -8.71
N LYS A 509 -10.65 -17.37 -7.64
CA LYS A 509 -11.89 -18.17 -7.71
C LYS A 509 -13.16 -17.41 -7.30
N SER A 510 -13.01 -16.19 -6.84
CA SER A 510 -14.08 -15.35 -6.30
C SER A 510 -13.67 -13.87 -6.33
N PHE A 511 -14.62 -12.97 -6.13
CA PHE A 511 -14.37 -11.55 -5.98
C PHE A 511 -13.31 -11.26 -4.92
N LEU A 512 -13.47 -11.82 -3.72
CA LEU A 512 -12.55 -11.56 -2.60
C LEU A 512 -11.13 -12.07 -2.90
N SER A 513 -10.99 -13.28 -3.43
CA SER A 513 -9.66 -13.81 -3.79
C SER A 513 -9.03 -13.04 -4.94
N GLY A 514 -9.84 -12.55 -5.88
CA GLY A 514 -9.44 -11.65 -6.95
C GLY A 514 -8.90 -10.32 -6.43
N VAL A 515 -9.63 -9.68 -5.50
CA VAL A 515 -9.24 -8.44 -4.83
C VAL A 515 -7.89 -8.61 -4.13
N LEU A 516 -7.69 -9.72 -3.41
CA LEU A 516 -6.42 -10.01 -2.75
C LEU A 516 -5.29 -10.21 -3.77
N ALA A 517 -5.54 -10.90 -4.88
CA ALA A 517 -4.54 -11.15 -5.92
C ALA A 517 -4.07 -9.85 -6.59
N VAL A 518 -5.01 -9.04 -7.11
CA VAL A 518 -4.66 -7.80 -7.85
C VAL A 518 -4.08 -6.71 -6.96
N ASN A 519 -4.38 -6.71 -5.65
CA ASN A 519 -3.84 -5.74 -4.70
C ASN A 519 -2.56 -6.23 -3.98
N SER A 520 -2.14 -7.48 -4.19
CA SER A 520 -0.92 -8.02 -3.56
C SER A 520 0.37 -7.29 -3.99
N PRO A 521 0.56 -6.84 -5.25
CA PRO A 521 1.73 -6.04 -5.63
C PRO A 521 1.80 -4.70 -4.88
N GLN A 522 0.66 -4.07 -4.62
CA GLN A 522 0.54 -2.82 -3.86
C GLN A 522 0.97 -3.05 -2.42
N LEU A 523 0.56 -4.17 -1.80
CA LEU A 523 1.05 -4.52 -0.47
C LEU A 523 2.58 -4.72 -0.45
N MET A 524 3.13 -5.38 -1.48
CA MET A 524 4.58 -5.56 -1.61
C MET A 524 5.32 -4.22 -1.78
N LEU A 525 4.72 -3.27 -2.52
CA LEU A 525 5.22 -1.91 -2.62
C LEU A 525 5.20 -1.17 -1.27
N SER A 526 4.16 -1.36 -0.43
CA SER A 526 4.12 -0.79 0.93
C SER A 526 5.29 -1.29 1.79
N PHE A 527 5.66 -2.57 1.68
CA PHE A 527 6.85 -3.09 2.37
C PHE A 527 8.14 -2.46 1.85
N CYS A 528 8.26 -2.28 0.52
CA CYS A 528 9.38 -1.57 -0.07
C CYS A 528 9.48 -0.14 0.47
N TYR A 529 8.36 0.57 0.60
CA TYR A 529 8.31 1.92 1.16
C TYR A 529 8.82 1.96 2.61
N VAL A 530 8.43 1.01 3.46
CA VAL A 530 8.90 0.95 4.86
C VAL A 530 10.43 0.76 4.91
N LEU A 531 10.97 -0.16 4.11
CA LEU A 531 12.42 -0.39 4.04
C LEU A 531 13.16 0.84 3.49
N TYR A 532 12.62 1.44 2.43
CA TYR A 532 13.17 2.64 1.81
C TYR A 532 13.17 3.83 2.77
N ASN A 533 12.08 4.03 3.52
CA ASN A 533 11.98 5.04 4.56
C ASN A 533 13.02 4.81 5.66
N ASN A 534 13.21 3.55 6.09
CA ASN A 534 14.20 3.18 7.09
C ASN A 534 15.64 3.50 6.64
N LEU A 535 15.99 3.20 5.38
CA LEU A 535 17.30 3.57 4.81
C LEU A 535 17.55 5.08 4.93
N PHE A 536 16.59 5.89 4.50
CA PHE A 536 16.71 7.35 4.56
C PHE A 536 16.77 7.89 5.99
N THR A 537 15.97 7.33 6.90
CA THR A 537 15.99 7.70 8.32
C THR A 537 17.35 7.41 8.93
N LYS A 538 17.94 6.22 8.73
CA LYS A 538 19.28 5.87 9.25
C LYS A 538 20.40 6.74 8.65
N MET A 539 20.34 7.02 7.36
CA MET A 539 21.31 7.92 6.70
C MET A 539 21.23 9.35 7.26
N GLN A 540 20.01 9.86 7.47
CA GLN A 540 19.80 11.21 7.98
C GLN A 540 20.14 11.32 9.49
N MET A 541 19.84 10.28 10.27
CA MET A 541 20.25 10.18 11.67
C MET A 541 21.78 10.21 11.81
N GLY A 542 22.50 9.47 10.96
CA GLY A 542 23.97 9.51 10.95
C GLY A 542 24.53 10.88 10.56
N ARG A 543 23.86 11.61 9.65
CA ARG A 543 24.23 13.01 9.34
C ARG A 543 23.94 13.97 10.50
N GLU A 544 22.84 13.76 11.22
CA GLU A 544 22.48 14.54 12.42
C GLU A 544 23.51 14.34 13.53
N TRP A 545 23.90 13.09 13.80
CA TRP A 545 24.98 12.73 14.72
C TRP A 545 26.31 13.38 14.32
N ALA A 546 26.76 13.18 13.09
CA ALA A 546 28.04 13.68 12.62
C ALA A 546 28.11 15.23 12.66
N ALA A 547 26.96 15.90 12.47
CA ALA A 547 26.88 17.35 12.57
C ALA A 547 27.11 17.90 14.00
N LEU A 548 26.98 17.08 15.04
CA LEU A 548 27.28 17.45 16.43
C LEU A 548 28.79 17.61 16.67
N SER A 549 29.67 17.11 15.81
CA SER A 549 31.11 17.34 15.95
C SER A 549 31.62 18.63 15.31
N ARG A 550 30.86 19.20 14.37
CA ARG A 550 31.31 20.38 13.64
C ARG A 550 31.03 21.68 14.36
N SER A 551 29.95 21.73 15.13
CA SER A 551 29.46 22.96 15.75
C SER A 551 28.57 22.64 16.94
N TYR A 552 28.54 23.54 17.93
CA TYR A 552 27.61 23.49 19.05
C TYR A 552 26.16 23.57 18.57
N LYS A 553 25.34 22.57 18.92
CA LYS A 553 23.93 22.50 18.54
C LYS A 553 23.05 22.03 19.69
N GLY A 554 21.83 22.53 19.74
CA GLY A 554 20.78 21.96 20.59
C GLY A 554 20.33 20.59 20.07
N LEU A 555 19.93 19.70 20.97
CA LEU A 555 19.43 18.37 20.61
C LEU A 555 17.99 18.46 20.10
N ARG A 556 17.69 17.68 19.06
CA ARG A 556 16.32 17.44 18.60
C ARG A 556 15.71 16.33 19.45
N VAL A 557 14.77 16.68 20.31
CA VAL A 557 14.16 15.79 21.30
C VAL A 557 12.64 15.78 21.19
N SER A 558 12.00 14.83 21.86
CA SER A 558 10.55 14.73 21.94
C SER A 558 9.98 15.81 22.87
N ASP A 559 10.55 16.01 24.06
CA ASP A 559 10.11 17.01 25.05
C ASP A 559 11.22 18.03 25.34
N PRO A 560 11.28 19.16 24.61
CA PRO A 560 12.43 20.05 24.64
C PRO A 560 12.51 20.89 25.91
N ARG A 561 13.71 20.98 26.47
CA ARG A 561 14.07 21.89 27.57
C ARG A 561 15.32 22.70 27.22
N GLY A 562 15.41 23.93 27.73
CA GLY A 562 16.55 24.81 27.48
C GLY A 562 16.73 25.13 25.99
N HIS A 563 17.89 24.77 25.42
CA HIS A 563 18.24 25.02 24.02
C HIS A 563 17.87 23.86 23.08
N GLN A 564 17.25 22.80 23.59
CA GLN A 564 16.72 21.70 22.79
C GLN A 564 15.51 22.17 21.96
N TYR A 565 15.21 21.45 20.90
CA TYR A 565 14.04 21.75 20.06
C TYR A 565 13.31 20.47 19.65
N ALA A 566 12.02 20.59 19.34
CA ALA A 566 11.21 19.49 18.83
C ALA A 566 10.86 19.70 17.34
N THR A 567 10.47 18.62 16.68
CA THR A 567 9.90 18.67 15.33
C THR A 567 8.70 17.73 15.27
N TYR A 568 7.65 18.12 14.55
CA TYR A 568 6.44 17.29 14.40
C TYR A 568 6.72 15.88 13.87
N ARG A 569 7.63 15.71 12.88
CA ARG A 569 8.08 14.38 12.46
C ARG A 569 9.29 13.94 13.29
N LEU A 570 9.11 12.83 14.00
CA LEU A 570 10.12 12.26 14.90
C LEU A 570 11.37 11.74 14.16
N GLN A 571 11.19 11.17 12.96
CA GLN A 571 12.28 10.46 12.28
C GLN A 571 12.97 11.28 11.19
N LEU A 572 12.22 11.71 10.17
CA LEU A 572 12.78 12.28 8.95
C LEU A 572 12.29 13.72 8.71
N PRO A 573 13.18 14.66 8.32
CA PRO A 573 12.77 16.01 7.95
C PRO A 573 11.71 16.04 6.85
N TYR A 574 10.79 17.00 6.93
CA TYR A 574 9.64 17.10 6.03
C TYR A 574 9.98 17.05 4.54
N ARG A 575 11.06 17.74 4.12
CA ARG A 575 11.49 17.78 2.71
C ARG A 575 11.68 16.40 2.10
N TYR A 576 12.24 15.45 2.86
CA TYR A 576 12.44 14.10 2.38
C TYR A 576 11.17 13.29 2.52
N SER A 577 10.53 13.33 3.69
CA SER A 577 9.38 12.48 3.94
C SER A 577 8.16 12.84 3.09
N ILE A 578 7.95 14.11 2.72
CA ILE A 578 6.91 14.52 1.75
C ILE A 578 7.22 13.93 0.37
N ALA A 579 8.46 14.05 -0.11
CA ALA A 579 8.85 13.49 -1.41
C ALA A 579 8.68 11.96 -1.45
N LEU A 580 9.04 11.26 -0.36
CA LEU A 580 8.85 9.80 -0.24
C LEU A 580 7.37 9.40 -0.29
N ILE A 581 6.50 10.15 0.42
CA ILE A 581 5.07 9.87 0.42
C ILE A 581 4.46 10.12 -0.95
N ILE A 582 4.79 11.25 -1.59
CA ILE A 582 4.29 11.56 -2.94
C ILE A 582 4.75 10.49 -3.95
N GLY A 583 6.03 10.11 -3.93
CA GLY A 583 6.55 9.06 -4.80
C GLY A 583 5.87 7.72 -4.57
N SER A 584 5.62 7.35 -3.30
CA SER A 584 4.87 6.15 -2.94
C SER A 584 3.43 6.20 -3.46
N MET A 585 2.72 7.32 -3.26
CA MET A 585 1.35 7.50 -3.76
C MET A 585 1.26 7.35 -5.28
N ILE A 586 2.21 7.91 -6.02
CA ILE A 586 2.27 7.79 -7.49
C ILE A 586 2.50 6.32 -7.89
N LEU A 587 3.47 5.63 -7.28
CA LEU A 587 3.74 4.22 -7.60
C LEU A 587 2.56 3.30 -7.25
N HIS A 588 1.88 3.54 -6.13
CA HIS A 588 0.67 2.81 -5.75
C HIS A 588 -0.47 3.04 -6.75
N TRP A 589 -0.68 4.29 -7.17
CA TRP A 589 -1.67 4.62 -8.19
C TRP A 589 -1.36 3.97 -9.54
N MET A 590 -0.09 3.98 -9.95
CA MET A 590 0.32 3.27 -11.17
C MET A 590 0.05 1.77 -11.06
N LEU A 591 0.41 1.13 -9.95
CA LEU A 591 0.13 -0.30 -9.75
C LEU A 591 -1.36 -0.64 -9.79
N SER A 592 -2.24 0.23 -9.28
CA SER A 592 -3.69 0.02 -9.42
C SER A 592 -4.21 0.12 -10.86
N ASN A 593 -3.47 0.77 -11.76
CA ASN A 593 -3.77 0.76 -13.19
C ASN A 593 -3.03 -0.38 -13.93
N THR A 594 -2.03 -1.00 -13.29
CA THR A 594 -1.34 -2.17 -13.82
C THR A 594 -2.15 -3.45 -13.66
N PHE A 595 -2.73 -3.69 -12.49
CA PHE A 595 -3.56 -4.85 -12.20
C PHE A 595 -4.87 -4.37 -11.61
N TYR A 596 -5.98 -4.74 -12.24
CA TYR A 596 -7.30 -4.26 -11.84
C TYR A 596 -8.37 -5.31 -12.08
N ILE A 597 -9.50 -5.15 -11.38
CA ILE A 597 -10.68 -5.98 -11.55
C ILE A 597 -11.63 -5.28 -12.51
N VAL A 598 -12.20 -6.05 -13.43
CA VAL A 598 -13.28 -5.62 -14.30
C VAL A 598 -14.52 -6.38 -13.88
N ILE A 599 -15.58 -5.66 -13.52
CA ILE A 599 -16.88 -6.27 -13.19
C ILE A 599 -17.81 -5.95 -14.33
N VAL A 600 -18.38 -6.99 -14.92
CA VAL A 600 -19.22 -6.88 -16.10
C VAL A 600 -20.59 -7.41 -15.76
N GLN A 601 -21.60 -6.67 -16.15
CA GLN A 601 -22.99 -7.09 -16.13
C GLN A 601 -23.40 -7.48 -17.56
N GLY A 602 -24.11 -8.60 -17.69
CA GLY A 602 -24.60 -9.10 -18.97
C GLY A 602 -23.83 -10.30 -19.51
N ASP A 603 -24.32 -10.84 -20.62
CA ASP A 603 -23.93 -12.17 -21.10
C ASP A 603 -22.66 -12.20 -21.95
N TYR A 604 -22.00 -11.06 -22.20
CA TYR A 604 -20.91 -10.99 -23.17
C TYR A 604 -19.72 -11.92 -22.82
N PHE A 605 -19.39 -12.04 -21.53
CA PHE A 605 -18.35 -12.94 -21.01
C PHE A 605 -18.90 -14.24 -20.39
N ASN A 606 -20.22 -14.40 -20.37
CA ASN A 606 -20.92 -15.55 -19.81
C ASN A 606 -20.75 -16.86 -20.62
N PRO A 607 -20.64 -16.85 -21.98
CA PRO A 607 -20.54 -18.11 -22.71
C PRO A 607 -19.28 -18.94 -22.37
N ILE A 608 -18.27 -18.35 -21.72
CA ILE A 608 -16.97 -19.01 -21.50
C ILE A 608 -16.42 -18.76 -20.09
N LYS A 609 -16.45 -19.81 -19.24
CA LYS A 609 -15.94 -19.82 -17.85
C LYS A 609 -14.42 -19.59 -17.72
N SER A 610 -13.68 -19.48 -18.84
CA SER A 610 -12.22 -19.33 -18.86
C SER A 610 -11.74 -17.90 -18.56
N ILE A 611 -12.57 -16.87 -18.83
CA ILE A 611 -12.24 -15.44 -18.66
C ILE A 611 -12.94 -14.79 -17.48
N SER A 612 -14.18 -15.18 -17.22
CA SER A 612 -14.99 -14.54 -16.19
C SER A 612 -15.52 -15.53 -15.15
N ILE A 613 -15.65 -15.05 -13.92
CA ILE A 613 -16.18 -15.82 -12.79
C ILE A 613 -17.50 -15.19 -12.40
N HIS A 614 -18.58 -15.96 -12.48
CA HIS A 614 -19.85 -15.56 -11.94
C HIS A 614 -19.78 -15.56 -10.41
N ASP A 615 -20.14 -14.43 -9.78
CA ASP A 615 -20.06 -14.28 -8.34
C ASP A 615 -21.18 -13.35 -7.85
N ASP A 616 -22.18 -13.93 -7.18
CA ASP A 616 -23.34 -13.20 -6.68
C ASP A 616 -22.98 -12.15 -5.61
N SER A 617 -21.78 -12.19 -5.03
CA SER A 617 -21.34 -11.18 -4.05
C SER A 617 -21.20 -9.79 -4.64
N VAL A 618 -20.96 -9.68 -5.96
CA VAL A 618 -20.94 -8.38 -6.68
C VAL A 618 -22.32 -7.99 -7.25
N GLY A 619 -23.33 -8.83 -7.05
CA GLY A 619 -24.71 -8.65 -7.50
C GLY A 619 -25.16 -9.74 -8.48
N PRO A 620 -26.47 -9.88 -8.72
CA PRO A 620 -27.00 -10.88 -9.64
C PRO A 620 -26.52 -10.63 -11.08
N GLU A 621 -26.33 -11.70 -11.86
CA GLU A 621 -25.95 -11.68 -13.29
C GLU A 621 -24.68 -10.88 -13.60
N ARG A 622 -23.75 -10.84 -12.64
CA ARG A 622 -22.45 -10.18 -12.79
C ARG A 622 -21.32 -11.17 -12.78
N SER A 623 -20.32 -10.87 -13.59
CA SER A 623 -19.12 -11.67 -13.75
C SER A 623 -17.88 -10.82 -13.56
N ILE A 624 -16.83 -11.46 -13.09
CA ILE A 624 -15.59 -10.81 -12.69
C ILE A 624 -14.47 -11.28 -13.62
N ALA A 625 -13.75 -10.34 -14.19
CA ALA A 625 -12.54 -10.56 -14.96
C ALA A 625 -11.38 -9.75 -14.37
N PHE A 626 -10.16 -10.10 -14.77
CA PHE A 626 -8.94 -9.47 -14.27
C PHE A 626 -8.18 -8.83 -15.43
N GLY A 627 -8.04 -7.52 -15.43
CA GLY A 627 -7.30 -6.79 -16.47
C GLY A 627 -5.88 -6.48 -16.03
N TYR A 628 -4.98 -6.35 -17.01
CA TYR A 628 -3.64 -5.84 -16.76
C TYR A 628 -3.11 -4.92 -17.87
N SER A 629 -2.17 -4.03 -17.53
CA SER A 629 -1.45 -3.18 -18.48
C SER A 629 0.06 -3.39 -18.42
N SER A 630 0.61 -3.99 -19.50
CA SER A 630 2.06 -4.16 -19.67
C SER A 630 2.78 -2.81 -19.76
N THR A 631 2.16 -1.82 -20.40
CA THR A 631 2.70 -0.46 -20.54
C THR A 631 2.86 0.19 -19.17
N THR A 632 1.83 0.16 -18.32
CA THR A 632 1.90 0.75 -16.98
C THR A 632 2.89 0.02 -16.10
N LEU A 633 2.95 -1.33 -16.19
CA LEU A 633 3.95 -2.12 -15.48
C LEU A 633 5.38 -1.72 -15.86
N LEU A 634 5.65 -1.53 -17.15
CA LEU A 634 6.97 -1.12 -17.64
C LEU A 634 7.36 0.27 -17.10
N VAL A 635 6.47 1.25 -17.21
CA VAL A 635 6.74 2.61 -16.69
C VAL A 635 6.94 2.57 -15.17
N CYS A 636 6.10 1.81 -14.45
CA CYS A 636 6.23 1.62 -13.00
C CYS A 636 7.58 0.96 -12.65
N LEU A 637 8.01 -0.03 -13.41
CA LEU A 637 9.29 -0.72 -13.22
C LEU A 637 10.48 0.22 -13.45
N VAL A 638 10.45 1.06 -14.49
CA VAL A 638 11.50 2.05 -14.77
C VAL A 638 11.60 3.05 -13.61
N ILE A 639 10.47 3.58 -13.14
CA ILE A 639 10.45 4.51 -12.01
C ILE A 639 10.94 3.81 -10.73
N PHE A 640 10.53 2.57 -10.49
CA PHE A 640 10.97 1.78 -9.35
C PHE A 640 12.49 1.57 -9.38
N ILE A 641 13.06 1.14 -10.51
CA ILE A 641 14.52 0.96 -10.68
C ILE A 641 15.25 2.29 -10.47
N ALA A 642 14.77 3.40 -11.04
CA ALA A 642 15.37 4.71 -10.83
C ALA A 642 15.33 5.12 -9.34
N SER A 643 14.23 4.83 -8.65
CA SER A 643 14.06 5.16 -7.24
C SER A 643 15.04 4.39 -6.34
N ILE A 644 15.28 3.10 -6.58
CA ILE A 644 16.19 2.29 -5.75
C ILE A 644 17.66 2.67 -5.94
N LEU A 645 18.03 3.43 -6.97
CA LEU A 645 19.38 3.97 -7.13
C LEU A 645 19.64 5.20 -6.23
N VAL A 646 18.59 5.95 -5.86
CA VAL A 646 18.74 7.20 -5.08
C VAL A 646 19.41 6.96 -3.71
N PRO A 647 19.05 5.95 -2.89
CA PRO A 647 19.74 5.68 -1.65
C PRO A 647 21.23 5.37 -1.86
N ILE A 648 21.60 4.68 -2.94
CA ILE A 648 23.02 4.39 -3.27
C ILE A 648 23.76 5.70 -3.49
N VAL A 649 23.22 6.59 -4.33
CA VAL A 649 23.86 7.89 -4.61
C VAL A 649 24.02 8.72 -3.34
N VAL A 650 22.98 8.78 -2.49
CA VAL A 650 23.05 9.48 -1.20
C VAL A 650 24.08 8.83 -0.27
N ALA A 651 24.14 7.51 -0.24
CA ALA A 651 25.08 6.74 0.58
C ALA A 651 26.55 6.98 0.19
N LEU A 652 26.84 7.38 -1.05
CA LEU A 652 28.20 7.72 -1.50
C LEU A 652 28.71 9.06 -0.97
N SER A 653 27.81 9.95 -0.52
CA SER A 653 28.20 11.26 0.03
C SER A 653 29.00 11.12 1.32
N ARG A 654 29.91 12.06 1.59
CA ARG A 654 30.76 12.06 2.80
C ARG A 654 29.96 12.50 4.03
N LEU A 655 30.23 11.87 5.17
CA LEU A 655 29.73 12.37 6.46
C LEU A 655 30.48 13.65 6.86
N PRO A 656 29.79 14.63 7.47
CA PRO A 656 30.41 15.86 7.93
C PRO A 656 31.17 15.66 9.26
N GLY A 657 32.39 16.19 9.38
CA GLY A 657 33.16 16.16 10.64
C GLY A 657 33.85 14.81 10.92
N ASN A 658 34.54 14.71 12.05
CA ASN A 658 35.22 13.50 12.51
C ASN A 658 34.48 12.99 13.77
N THR A 659 33.68 11.93 13.64
CA THR A 659 32.94 11.30 14.76
C THR A 659 33.01 9.79 14.71
N THR A 660 32.71 9.16 15.84
CA THR A 660 32.32 7.75 15.84
C THR A 660 31.08 7.55 14.97
N VAL A 661 31.03 6.43 14.24
CA VAL A 661 29.85 6.06 13.46
C VAL A 661 28.98 5.16 14.32
N VAL A 662 28.01 5.76 15.02
CA VAL A 662 27.13 5.05 15.97
C VAL A 662 25.91 4.38 15.31
N GLY A 663 25.48 4.89 14.15
CA GLY A 663 24.28 4.39 13.46
C GLY A 663 23.02 4.61 14.29
N SER A 664 22.20 3.56 14.43
CA SER A 664 21.00 3.56 15.30
C SER A 664 21.21 2.83 16.63
N GLU A 665 22.39 2.31 16.91
CA GLU A 665 22.60 1.34 17.99
C GLU A 665 22.82 2.02 19.35
N SER A 666 21.98 1.69 20.34
CA SER A 666 22.01 2.31 21.67
C SER A 666 23.35 2.19 22.37
N LEU A 667 24.09 1.10 22.14
CA LEU A 667 25.37 0.82 22.78
C LEU A 667 26.45 1.81 22.34
N ALA A 668 26.62 1.99 21.02
CA ALA A 668 27.58 2.94 20.48
C ALA A 668 27.19 4.40 20.75
N ILE A 669 25.89 4.73 20.73
CA ILE A 669 25.41 6.07 21.09
C ILE A 669 25.75 6.36 22.55
N SER A 670 25.45 5.42 23.45
CA SER A 670 25.70 5.56 24.90
C SER A 670 27.19 5.72 25.22
N ALA A 671 28.05 4.93 24.59
CA ALA A 671 29.50 4.98 24.81
C ALA A 671 30.11 6.36 24.51
N ALA A 672 29.56 7.07 23.53
CA ALA A 672 29.97 8.43 23.17
C ALA A 672 29.37 9.54 24.07
N CYS A 673 28.46 9.21 25.00
CA CYS A 673 27.71 10.17 25.82
C CYS A 673 28.23 10.32 27.26
N HIS A 674 29.36 9.70 27.61
CA HIS A 674 29.96 9.81 28.94
C HIS A 674 30.61 11.18 29.16
N VAL A 675 29.83 12.14 29.65
CA VAL A 675 30.32 13.50 29.94
C VAL A 675 31.00 13.57 31.29
N SER A 676 32.11 14.32 31.34
CA SER A 676 32.76 14.64 32.60
C SER A 676 32.17 15.90 33.24
N THR A 677 31.77 15.81 34.50
CA THR A 677 31.39 16.94 35.36
C THR A 677 32.59 17.77 35.83
N LYS A 678 33.81 17.34 35.49
CA LYS A 678 35.06 17.98 35.88
C LYS A 678 35.61 18.94 34.82
N SER A 679 34.98 19.11 33.64
CA SER A 679 35.49 19.94 32.53
C SER A 679 35.52 21.45 32.84
N LYS A 680 36.26 22.22 32.01
CA LYS A 680 36.60 23.65 32.22
C LYS A 680 35.40 24.61 32.35
N THR A 681 34.20 24.27 31.82
CA THR A 681 32.99 25.12 31.94
C THR A 681 32.51 25.34 33.40
N LYS A 682 33.16 24.69 34.37
CA LYS A 682 32.94 24.86 35.82
C LYS A 682 33.00 26.30 36.34
N GLN A 683 33.57 27.27 35.62
CA GLN A 683 33.74 28.64 36.13
C GLN A 683 32.59 29.62 35.81
N GLY A 684 31.60 29.25 35.00
CA GLY A 684 30.56 30.20 34.54
C GLY A 684 29.08 29.81 34.75
N LEU A 685 28.78 28.59 35.20
CA LEU A 685 27.40 28.14 35.48
C LEU A 685 27.00 28.24 36.96
N SER A 686 27.92 28.72 37.80
CA SER A 686 27.61 29.16 39.16
C SER A 686 27.18 30.63 39.10
N TYR A 687 25.93 30.91 39.46
CA TYR A 687 25.45 32.25 39.78
C TYR A 687 25.50 33.28 38.64
N GLU A 688 24.68 33.12 37.59
CA GLU A 688 24.10 34.27 36.89
C GLU A 688 23.02 33.80 35.90
N ASN A 689 21.77 34.19 36.16
CA ASN A 689 20.61 34.18 35.26
C ASN A 689 19.69 32.95 35.23
N GLY A 690 18.74 32.96 36.16
CA GLY A 690 17.38 32.41 36.03
C GLY A 690 16.64 32.34 37.38
N PRO A 691 15.40 31.83 37.42
CA PRO A 691 14.47 32.09 38.51
C PRO A 691 14.43 30.94 39.52
N TRP A 692 15.36 30.90 40.50
CA TRP A 692 15.32 29.89 41.58
C TRP A 692 15.63 30.46 42.97
N GLU A 693 15.52 31.78 43.17
CA GLU A 693 15.73 32.43 44.47
C GLU A 693 14.72 32.05 45.59
N VAL A 694 13.85 31.05 45.39
CA VAL A 694 12.78 30.72 46.36
C VAL A 694 13.07 29.47 47.22
N LEU A 695 14.13 28.69 46.97
CA LEU A 695 14.40 27.45 47.74
C LEU A 695 15.57 27.51 48.73
N ASN A 696 16.45 28.51 48.64
CA ASN A 696 17.56 28.65 49.60
C ASN A 696 17.11 29.11 50.99
N GLY A 697 15.92 29.72 51.13
CA GLY A 697 15.36 30.12 52.42
C GLY A 697 14.80 28.97 53.27
N SER A 698 14.65 27.77 52.72
CA SER A 698 14.03 26.63 53.43
C SER A 698 14.99 25.50 53.84
N MET A 699 16.24 25.51 53.38
CA MET A 699 17.21 24.45 53.71
C MET A 699 18.01 24.74 55.00
N GLU A 700 18.23 26.00 55.36
CA GLU A 700 18.83 26.36 56.67
C GLU A 700 17.93 25.99 57.87
N ASN A 701 16.61 25.88 57.67
CA ASN A 701 15.67 25.50 58.73
C ASN A 701 15.53 23.99 58.95
N ILE A 702 16.09 23.14 58.08
CA ILE A 702 16.00 21.67 58.22
C ILE A 702 17.27 21.10 58.90
N GLU A 703 18.45 21.72 58.69
CA GLU A 703 19.67 21.31 59.39
C GLU A 703 19.66 21.71 60.88
N SER A 704 18.97 22.80 61.25
CA SER A 704 18.77 23.17 62.66
C SER A 704 17.82 22.24 63.42
N ALA A 705 16.96 21.46 62.73
CA ALA A 705 16.00 20.55 63.38
C ALA A 705 16.55 19.12 63.57
N ARG A 706 17.69 18.78 62.95
CA ARG A 706 18.28 17.43 63.01
C ARG A 706 19.32 17.25 64.12
N GLN A 707 19.75 18.33 64.78
CA GLN A 707 20.70 18.29 65.89
C GLN A 707 20.05 18.19 67.28
N SER A 708 18.71 18.19 67.40
CA SER A 708 18.01 18.15 68.69
C SER A 708 17.40 16.79 69.09
N LEU A 709 17.74 15.69 68.40
CA LEU A 709 17.24 14.35 68.73
C LEU A 709 18.38 13.32 68.78
N ILE A 710 19.23 13.47 69.80
CA ILE A 710 20.08 12.38 70.30
C ILE A 710 19.61 12.10 71.74
N PRO A 711 18.91 10.99 72.03
CA PRO A 711 18.81 10.50 73.38
C PRO A 711 19.99 9.56 73.66
N THR A 712 20.96 10.06 74.42
CA THR A 712 21.79 9.27 75.34
C THR A 712 20.92 8.64 76.43
N THR A 713 20.96 7.32 76.60
CA THR A 713 21.19 6.59 77.89
C THR A 713 20.88 5.09 77.78
N CYS A 714 21.79 4.28 78.34
CA CYS A 714 21.59 2.88 78.76
C CYS A 714 20.60 2.77 79.94
N GLY A 715 19.83 1.68 80.04
CA GLY A 715 19.10 1.34 81.27
C GLY A 715 18.15 0.15 81.12
N THR A 716 18.35 -0.84 81.98
CA THR A 716 17.66 -2.14 82.18
C THR A 716 16.19 -2.05 82.65
N ALA A 717 15.35 -3.03 82.30
CA ALA A 717 14.44 -3.79 83.22
C ALA A 717 13.25 -4.46 82.49
N ASP A 718 13.27 -5.80 82.48
CA ASP A 718 12.26 -6.77 82.96
C ASP A 718 10.73 -6.59 82.79
N MET A 719 10.13 -7.76 82.49
CA MET A 719 8.79 -8.31 82.82
C MET A 719 7.65 -8.35 81.77
N GLU A 720 7.55 -9.56 81.19
CA GLU A 720 6.42 -10.38 80.66
C GLU A 720 5.11 -10.42 81.52
N PRO A 721 4.05 -11.24 81.21
CA PRO A 721 3.82 -12.20 80.09
C PRO A 721 2.39 -12.21 79.45
N GLY A 722 2.20 -13.03 78.39
CA GLY A 722 0.86 -13.46 77.95
C GLY A 722 0.77 -14.44 76.75
N TYR A 723 1.06 -15.73 77.01
CA TYR A 723 0.70 -16.99 76.30
C TYR A 723 1.56 -17.60 75.16
N GLU A 724 1.96 -18.85 75.43
CA GLU A 724 2.84 -19.86 74.78
C GLU A 724 2.35 -20.39 73.41
N MET A 725 3.18 -20.67 72.38
CA MET A 725 4.33 -21.61 72.16
C MET A 725 3.97 -23.08 71.87
N VAL A 726 4.39 -23.58 70.69
CA VAL A 726 4.89 -24.97 70.45
C VAL A 726 5.93 -24.98 69.29
N MET A 727 7.21 -25.13 69.70
CA MET A 727 8.34 -25.98 69.19
C MET A 727 9.05 -25.71 67.84
N MET A 728 10.35 -25.36 67.92
CA MET A 728 11.60 -26.08 67.55
C MET A 728 11.88 -26.23 66.04
N ASP A 729 13.08 -25.98 65.49
CA ASP A 729 14.43 -26.20 66.04
C ASP A 729 15.49 -25.27 65.41
N SER A 730 16.55 -25.05 66.18
CA SER A 730 17.81 -24.37 65.86
C SER A 730 18.90 -25.33 65.39
N ALA A 731 19.79 -24.89 64.48
CA ALA A 731 21.21 -25.29 64.44
C ALA A 731 21.94 -24.26 63.54
N ASP A 732 22.70 -23.31 64.07
CA ASP A 732 24.03 -23.37 64.69
C ASP A 732 25.18 -23.16 63.67
N CYS A 733 26.06 -22.24 64.05
CA CYS A 733 27.20 -21.73 63.29
C CYS A 733 28.49 -22.23 63.94
N THR A 734 29.42 -22.75 63.15
CA THR A 734 30.90 -22.83 63.35
C THR A 734 31.44 -23.79 62.28
N ALA A 735 32.62 -23.69 61.67
CA ALA A 735 33.79 -22.84 61.78
C ALA A 735 34.64 -22.99 60.48
N ASP A 736 35.75 -22.26 60.47
CA ASP A 736 37.02 -22.49 59.77
C ASP A 736 37.38 -21.74 58.48
N ALA A 737 38.49 -21.02 58.66
CA ALA A 737 39.29 -20.29 57.71
C ALA A 737 40.25 -21.22 56.96
N GLU A 738 40.90 -20.65 55.94
CA GLU A 738 42.05 -21.19 55.18
C GLU A 738 41.74 -22.21 54.07
N SER A 739 41.31 -21.69 52.92
CA SER A 739 42.01 -21.93 51.64
C SER A 739 41.51 -20.95 50.59
N GLN A 740 42.43 -20.48 49.73
CA GLN A 740 42.21 -19.55 48.59
C GLN A 740 42.25 -18.04 48.88
N ARG A 741 43.31 -17.61 49.58
CA ARG A 741 43.98 -16.35 49.25
C ARG A 741 44.91 -16.56 48.06
N MET A 742 44.43 -16.27 46.86
CA MET A 742 45.15 -15.65 45.72
C MET A 742 44.35 -15.87 44.44
N HIS A 743 43.42 -14.95 44.17
CA HIS A 743 43.32 -14.27 42.87
C HIS A 743 42.47 -13.01 43.05
N LEU A 744 43.20 -11.90 43.18
CA LEU A 744 42.77 -10.51 43.21
C LEU A 744 41.86 -10.17 42.02
N GLU A 745 40.68 -9.60 42.29
CA GLU A 745 40.37 -8.14 42.26
C GLU A 745 39.91 -7.68 40.87
N GLY A 746 38.63 -7.26 40.79
CA GLY A 746 38.07 -6.70 39.56
C GLY A 746 36.56 -6.86 39.40
N HIS A 747 35.77 -6.76 40.48
CA HIS A 747 34.32 -6.59 40.32
C HIS A 747 33.84 -5.52 41.30
N ALA A 748 33.64 -4.31 40.78
CA ALA A 748 32.91 -3.25 41.46
C ALA A 748 31.54 -3.79 41.88
N ARG A 749 31.28 -3.75 43.18
CA ARG A 749 29.99 -4.12 43.78
C ARG A 749 28.89 -3.19 43.23
N LEU A 750 27.84 -3.79 42.68
CA LEU A 750 26.59 -3.13 42.31
C LEU A 750 25.95 -2.51 43.57
N PRO A 751 25.47 -1.24 43.55
CA PRO A 751 24.55 -0.76 44.58
C PRO A 751 23.15 -1.28 44.30
N ALA A 752 22.46 -1.67 45.38
CA ALA A 752 21.11 -2.21 45.37
C ALA A 752 20.07 -1.26 44.72
N GLN A 753 19.09 -1.89 44.07
CA GLN A 753 17.88 -1.28 43.51
C GLN A 753 17.07 -0.55 44.57
N GLU A 754 17.01 0.79 44.48
CA GLU A 754 15.92 1.58 45.06
C GLU A 754 15.16 2.30 43.93
N THR A 755 14.00 1.74 43.61
CA THR A 755 12.93 2.39 42.85
C THR A 755 12.30 3.49 43.71
N ASN A 756 12.44 4.77 43.31
CA ASN A 756 11.41 5.83 43.32
C ASN A 756 12.00 7.26 43.26
N HIS A 757 11.38 8.09 42.42
CA HIS A 757 11.30 9.57 42.45
C HIS A 757 12.46 10.44 41.88
N TRP A 758 12.06 11.39 41.04
CA TRP A 758 12.78 12.16 40.01
C TRP A 758 13.65 13.35 40.51
N MET A 759 14.22 13.28 41.70
CA MET A 759 15.14 14.32 42.17
C MET A 759 16.59 13.94 41.86
N ALA A 760 17.32 14.81 41.16
CA ALA A 760 18.76 14.68 40.95
C ALA A 760 19.44 14.57 42.33
N LYS A 761 19.91 13.36 42.68
CA LYS A 761 20.39 13.03 44.03
C LYS A 761 21.78 13.61 44.31
N SER A 762 22.54 14.00 43.27
CA SER A 762 23.87 14.62 43.40
C SER A 762 24.02 15.90 42.58
N LEU A 763 24.94 16.78 42.99
CA LEU A 763 25.32 17.99 42.23
C LEU A 763 25.81 17.63 40.81
N GLU A 764 26.48 16.50 40.66
CA GLU A 764 26.95 15.98 39.37
C GLU A 764 25.79 15.64 38.42
N ASP A 765 24.72 15.04 38.94
CA ASP A 765 23.53 14.72 38.13
C ASP A 765 22.82 15.98 37.64
N GLN A 766 22.77 17.02 38.47
CA GLN A 766 22.22 18.33 38.07
C GLN A 766 23.06 18.97 36.96
N GLN A 767 24.38 18.88 37.03
CA GLN A 767 25.29 19.41 36.01
C GLN A 767 25.14 18.66 34.67
N ARG A 768 25.09 17.33 34.72
CA ARG A 768 24.83 16.51 33.53
C ARG A 768 23.48 16.85 32.89
N LEU A 769 22.46 17.10 33.71
CA LEU A 769 21.16 17.52 33.22
C LEU A 769 21.23 18.87 32.49
N LEU A 770 21.97 19.86 33.03
CA LEU A 770 22.17 21.14 32.36
C LEU A 770 22.93 21.00 31.03
N ILE A 771 23.98 20.16 30.98
CA ILE A 771 24.71 19.86 29.74
C ILE A 771 23.77 19.27 28.69
N SER A 772 22.91 18.32 29.09
CA SER A 772 21.96 17.68 28.19
C SER A 772 20.97 18.66 27.54
N GLN A 773 20.69 19.79 28.21
CA GLN A 773 19.77 20.85 27.79
C GLN A 773 20.46 22.02 27.07
N GLY A 774 21.79 22.02 27.04
CA GLY A 774 22.61 23.06 26.42
C GLY A 774 22.83 22.84 24.91
N ARG A 775 23.64 23.72 24.32
CA ARG A 775 24.21 23.50 22.99
C ARG A 775 25.49 22.70 23.15
N ILE A 776 25.50 21.48 22.63
CA ILE A 776 26.63 20.55 22.82
C ILE A 776 27.39 20.34 21.51
N LYS A 777 28.68 20.05 21.64
CA LYS A 777 29.57 19.61 20.56
C LYS A 777 30.29 18.35 20.99
N TRP A 778 30.43 17.38 20.09
CA TRP A 778 31.19 16.15 20.32
C TRP A 778 32.64 16.32 19.86
N GLY A 779 33.60 15.88 20.67
CA GLY A 779 35.02 15.91 20.33
C GLY A 779 35.91 15.77 21.55
N GLU A 780 37.14 16.26 21.45
CA GLU A 780 38.09 16.25 22.55
C GLU A 780 37.76 17.34 23.57
N VAL A 781 37.62 16.96 24.84
CA VAL A 781 37.33 17.86 25.95
C VAL A 781 38.56 17.93 26.86
N THR A 782 39.01 19.14 27.18
CA THR A 782 40.12 19.30 28.14
C THR A 782 39.67 18.95 29.56
N MET A 783 40.44 18.07 30.20
CA MET A 783 40.16 17.60 31.56
C MET A 783 41.05 18.30 32.59
N PRO A 784 40.70 18.28 33.90
CA PRO A 784 41.62 18.73 34.95
C PRO A 784 42.80 17.78 35.11
N VAL A 785 43.89 18.29 35.68
CA VAL A 785 45.14 17.55 35.93
C VAL A 785 44.88 16.26 36.72
N GLU A 786 43.99 16.29 37.71
CA GLU A 786 43.62 15.12 38.53
C GLU A 786 43.06 13.94 37.71
N TRP A 787 42.41 14.21 36.58
CA TRP A 787 41.87 13.16 35.72
C TRP A 787 42.98 12.48 34.92
N TYR A 788 43.95 13.27 34.42
CA TYR A 788 45.10 12.72 33.69
C TYR A 788 45.99 11.85 34.58
N ALA A 789 46.05 12.13 35.88
CA ALA A 789 46.80 11.34 36.86
C ALA A 789 46.38 9.85 36.89
N HIS A 790 45.13 9.52 36.53
CA HIS A 790 44.68 8.12 36.44
C HIS A 790 45.32 7.34 35.28
N TYR A 791 45.93 8.03 34.32
CA TYR A 791 46.50 7.45 33.10
C TYR A 791 48.00 7.72 32.97
N GLU A 792 48.65 8.24 34.01
CA GLU A 792 50.09 8.54 34.01
C GLU A 792 50.97 7.29 33.81
N GLU A 793 50.47 6.10 34.16
CA GLU A 793 51.19 4.83 33.97
C GLU A 793 51.19 4.34 32.50
N LEU A 794 50.41 4.97 31.62
CA LEU A 794 50.36 4.62 30.20
C LEU A 794 51.51 5.30 29.41
N PRO A 795 52.12 4.61 28.44
CA PRO A 795 53.31 5.10 27.73
C PRO A 795 53.04 6.30 26.81
N GLU A 796 51.77 6.58 26.49
CA GLU A 796 51.34 7.70 25.67
C GLU A 796 50.22 8.48 26.40
N PRO A 797 50.16 9.82 26.27
CA PRO A 797 49.17 10.62 26.98
C PRO A 797 47.75 10.28 26.52
N VAL A 798 46.84 10.08 27.48
CA VAL A 798 45.42 9.76 27.20
C VAL A 798 44.57 11.02 27.30
N ARG A 799 43.71 11.25 26.30
CA ARG A 799 42.79 12.39 26.24
C ARG A 799 41.33 11.93 26.41
N HIS A 800 40.39 12.85 26.55
CA HIS A 800 38.98 12.51 26.78
C HIS A 800 38.10 12.90 25.58
N LEU A 801 37.37 11.93 25.04
CA LEU A 801 36.38 12.13 23.97
C LEU A 801 34.98 12.16 24.56
N SER A 802 34.28 13.30 24.41
CA SER A 802 32.92 13.43 24.94
C SER A 802 32.15 14.61 24.34
N PHE A 803 30.92 14.80 24.79
CA PHE A 803 30.18 16.03 24.58
C PHE A 803 30.60 17.11 25.59
N GLY A 804 30.78 18.33 25.10
CA GLY A 804 31.02 19.51 25.93
C GLY A 804 30.17 20.71 25.50
N LEU A 805 30.14 21.73 26.36
CA LEU A 805 29.51 23.02 26.11
C LEU A 805 30.49 24.00 25.45
N GLU A 806 29.99 25.18 25.08
CA GLU A 806 30.79 26.21 24.39
C GLU A 806 32.01 26.65 25.21
N GLY A 807 31.89 26.69 26.55
CA GLY A 807 32.99 26.98 27.47
C GLY A 807 34.04 25.88 27.61
N ASP A 808 33.78 24.66 27.12
CA ASP A 808 34.76 23.56 27.15
C ASP A 808 35.73 23.61 25.96
N GLU A 809 35.51 24.52 24.99
CA GLU A 809 36.33 24.68 23.79
C GLU A 809 36.63 23.36 23.07
N VAL A 810 35.59 22.53 22.88
CA VAL A 810 35.67 21.17 22.36
C VAL A 810 36.41 21.14 21.02
N GLN A 811 37.52 20.40 20.95
CA GLN A 811 38.39 20.30 19.77
C GLN A 811 38.08 19.06 18.93
N GLU A 812 38.58 19.02 17.69
CA GLU A 812 38.50 17.81 16.87
C GLU A 812 39.49 16.76 17.38
N PRO A 813 39.15 15.46 17.39
CA PRO A 813 40.07 14.42 17.83
C PRO A 813 41.27 14.27 16.89
N GLU A 814 42.45 14.06 17.49
CA GLU A 814 43.74 13.88 16.83
C GLU A 814 43.98 12.42 16.44
N ASP A 815 44.43 12.21 15.21
CA ASP A 815 44.69 10.87 14.66
C ASP A 815 45.91 10.21 15.33
N GLY A 816 45.76 8.95 15.75
CA GLY A 816 46.81 8.19 16.44
C GLY A 816 46.90 8.43 17.95
N GLN A 817 46.13 9.36 18.50
CA GLN A 817 46.11 9.69 19.93
C GLN A 817 45.24 8.70 20.74
N TRP A 818 45.62 8.38 21.97
CA TRP A 818 44.80 7.55 22.88
C TRP A 818 43.70 8.35 23.56
N TYR A 819 42.52 7.73 23.67
CA TYR A 819 41.37 8.31 24.37
C TYR A 819 40.76 7.35 25.41
N ALA A 820 40.24 7.92 26.52
CA ALA A 820 39.47 7.23 27.58
C ALA A 820 38.09 7.87 27.79
#